data_AF-A0A2N3LNM8-F1
#
_entry.id   AF-A0A2N3LNM8-F1
#
_cell.length_a   1.000
_cell.length_b   1.000
_cell.length_c   1.000
_cell.angle_alpha   90.00
_cell.angle_beta   90.00
_cell.angle_gamma   90.00
#
_symmetry.space_group_name_H-M   'P 1'
#
loop_
_entity.id
_entity.type
_entity.pdbx_description
1 polymer ?
#
loop_
_entity_poly.entity_id
_entity_poly.type
_entity_poly.pdbx_seq_one_letter_code
_entity_poly.pdbx_strand_id
1 'polypeptide(L)'
;MFSFFKKRKGTVLKNILKIKQSDNLLLIEGEISKPNYFVEGLWLLSRDGTNTLQLSDIKPSQLFSFKVDFNDIQRSILPSSPEIYDFYLKISTHSYLLTPDELEKLEKRKGFKKLNQQDNDIEYFIRLGRFKETTLSAVSWYKNAENFSTLFITKKGNISLAHNVEINVKPRLQIEKVKSKKNEIHLGGRIFSSHLKIESGKLLLKGRTTKKEMFAPVTFHDLREETRQKYGLNRYTYKSDLQLQNINNGKLLEEDIYDIFLVLKFSNSDEEKIVRVGRPTFKTKLFTKQAVAFNNGEVTIVNPYYTFKQYNLSLEVFEFDHDTYSYMTKVLRWSWLLRRLNRKKDIWLVGERSYKAQDTGYHFFKFMRESHPDKNVYYVIDKNSPEYRNVEPLGNVLHFKSKDHIWNTLMATKIVSSHHADYLYPTRTPRFIKAVKATKIFLQHGVMGTKNMIANYGKKSRGFNTDVFLVSSDFEKDMIVNDFEYDPSDVFVTGLSRFDSLLNNDTEIKRQLLIIPTWRDWIGSNMDFTETEYFQRYHDLVHSDELHSLAKRYGFEIIFCLHPNMQMYTNYFKDAPVRVISQGEVNVQTLLKESAMMITDYSSVAFDFSFLHKPIIYYQFDRSRFIGKRPSHLDLDNDLPGDIVYNQETLLEILTQYAENDFKMKSDNLIRSNKFLKYRDCHANERIYDVITSYKRQHSRIQEFFDGELGSALYRKFRKSRYYFPIMKSFYKVSKTILPVDKKLILIESSLGKQYADSPRYIYEEILKRNLNYRIVWVCNRSNVRFPDINTRKITRLSPEYYYYLARAKYWINNQNFPTYISKRKETTYIQTWHGTPLKKMLYDIETIHGRDEDYLKRVSFATRQWDYLLSPSEYATNAFKSAFRYKGNILELGYPRNDLFYKKDVQDITTKVKNRLNIPKDKKVILYAPTFRDNQKEKNKFVFDLNLDLNELHEHLKDEYVLLLRMHIVVNNKLVIPEEYNDFIYNVSSYPEIQELYLISDVLITDYSSVMFDFAHTGRPILYYTYDLEDYRDNLRGFYMDFVSEAPGPFLKTTSDIISSMKKIEGIETEFKEKYDAFRDKYCGFRDADSSKRIVDYFFNR
;
A
#
# COMPACT_ATOMS: atom_id res chain seq x y z
N MET A 1 -31.61 18.29 2.24
CA MET A 1 -32.63 17.27 1.97
C MET A 1 -32.07 15.84 2.11
N PHE A 2 -31.47 15.49 3.27
CA PHE A 2 -30.95 14.14 3.59
C PHE A 2 -30.89 13.97 5.12
N SER A 3 -32.04 14.02 5.79
CA SER A 3 -32.14 13.72 7.23
C SER A 3 -33.50 13.12 7.55
N PHE A 4 -33.85 12.01 6.91
CA PHE A 4 -34.94 11.15 7.38
C PHE A 4 -34.53 9.70 7.17
N PHE A 5 -34.97 8.82 8.07
CA PHE A 5 -34.56 7.42 8.28
C PHE A 5 -33.39 7.17 9.26
N LYS A 6 -33.53 7.63 10.52
CA LYS A 6 -32.98 6.90 11.67
C LYS A 6 -33.90 5.70 11.96
N LYS A 7 -33.41 4.47 11.80
CA LYS A 7 -34.03 3.28 12.40
C LYS A 7 -34.30 3.55 13.90
N ARG A 8 -35.50 3.26 14.40
CA ARG A 8 -35.80 3.24 15.85
C ARG A 8 -34.78 2.29 16.50
N LYS A 9 -33.87 2.83 17.32
CA LYS A 9 -32.95 2.03 18.13
C LYS A 9 -33.76 1.43 19.28
N GLY A 10 -33.64 0.12 19.52
CA GLY A 10 -34.15 -0.49 20.75
C GLY A 10 -33.55 0.16 22.01
N THR A 11 -34.18 -0.06 23.16
CA THR A 11 -33.74 0.44 24.47
C THR A 11 -32.31 -0.02 24.78
N VAL A 12 -31.45 0.89 25.21
CA VAL A 12 -30.01 0.65 25.42
C VAL A 12 -29.78 0.36 26.90
N LEU A 13 -29.29 -0.83 27.25
CA LEU A 13 -29.08 -1.24 28.65
C LEU A 13 -28.37 -0.17 29.51
N LYS A 14 -27.27 0.41 29.03
CA LYS A 14 -26.47 1.41 29.75
C LYS A 14 -26.94 2.84 29.46
N ASN A 15 -27.61 3.49 30.41
CA ASN A 15 -28.20 4.82 30.21
C ASN A 15 -27.25 5.96 30.61
N ILE A 16 -27.05 6.18 31.91
CA ILE A 16 -26.27 7.31 32.44
C ILE A 16 -25.12 6.80 33.32
N LEU A 17 -23.97 7.44 33.24
CA LEU A 17 -22.83 7.24 34.14
C LEU A 17 -22.26 8.61 34.56
N LYS A 18 -22.06 8.82 35.86
CA LYS A 18 -21.40 9.98 36.43
C LYS A 18 -20.26 9.50 37.33
N ILE A 19 -19.08 10.06 37.15
CA ILE A 19 -17.92 9.76 37.98
C ILE A 19 -17.37 11.08 38.49
N LYS A 20 -17.22 11.19 39.80
CA LYS A 20 -16.63 12.35 40.47
C LYS A 20 -15.53 11.88 41.42
N GLN A 21 -14.37 12.49 41.32
CA GLN A 21 -13.29 12.30 42.28
C GLN A 21 -13.19 13.52 43.19
N SER A 22 -12.98 13.29 44.49
CA SER A 22 -12.66 14.29 45.51
C SER A 22 -11.48 13.73 46.30
N ASP A 23 -10.26 14.23 46.03
CA ASP A 23 -9.01 13.74 46.62
C ASP A 23 -8.82 12.22 46.46
N ASN A 24 -8.88 11.46 47.56
CA ASN A 24 -8.75 10.00 47.60
C ASN A 24 -10.08 9.27 47.36
N LEU A 25 -11.23 9.96 47.36
CA LEU A 25 -12.54 9.32 47.21
C LEU A 25 -13.06 9.42 45.78
N LEU A 26 -13.51 8.28 45.25
CA LEU A 26 -14.12 8.13 43.94
C LEU A 26 -15.60 7.76 44.08
N LEU A 27 -16.48 8.63 43.60
CA LEU A 27 -17.91 8.40 43.51
C LEU A 27 -18.30 7.99 42.09
N ILE A 28 -18.89 6.81 41.93
CA ILE A 28 -19.36 6.25 40.65
C ILE A 28 -20.87 6.02 40.73
N GLU A 29 -21.63 6.79 39.98
CA GLU A 29 -23.09 6.74 39.95
C GLU A 29 -23.60 6.43 38.54
N GLY A 30 -24.68 5.68 38.41
CA GLY A 30 -25.26 5.46 37.09
C GLY A 30 -26.60 4.76 37.09
N GLU A 31 -27.09 4.56 35.88
CA GLU A 31 -28.41 4.02 35.61
C GLU A 31 -28.37 3.03 34.43
N ILE A 32 -28.98 1.87 34.62
CA ILE A 32 -29.33 0.94 33.54
C ILE A 32 -30.84 1.01 33.25
N SER A 33 -31.21 1.04 31.97
CA SER A 33 -32.60 1.33 31.54
C SER A 33 -33.39 0.12 31.03
N LYS A 34 -32.79 -1.08 30.99
CA LYS A 34 -33.52 -2.30 30.60
C LYS A 34 -34.25 -2.84 31.84
N PRO A 35 -35.58 -3.04 31.78
CA PRO A 35 -36.33 -3.66 32.88
C PRO A 35 -35.77 -5.03 33.25
N ASN A 36 -35.78 -5.39 34.53
CA ASN A 36 -35.33 -6.69 35.06
C ASN A 36 -33.84 -6.98 34.87
N TYR A 37 -33.02 -5.93 34.74
CA TYR A 37 -31.56 -6.00 34.85
C TYR A 37 -31.17 -5.14 36.04
N PHE A 38 -30.33 -5.67 36.92
CA PHE A 38 -29.94 -5.00 38.15
C PHE A 38 -28.42 -4.98 38.28
N VAL A 39 -27.88 -3.92 38.88
CA VAL A 39 -26.48 -3.82 39.27
C VAL A 39 -26.35 -4.25 40.72
N GLU A 40 -25.41 -5.15 41.01
CA GLU A 40 -25.20 -5.71 42.35
C GLU A 40 -23.88 -5.29 42.97
N GLY A 41 -22.87 -4.97 42.15
CA GLY A 41 -21.55 -4.64 42.68
C GLY A 41 -20.60 -4.12 41.63
N LEU A 42 -19.49 -3.56 42.11
CA LEU A 42 -18.40 -2.98 41.34
C LEU A 42 -17.12 -3.78 41.57
N TRP A 43 -16.48 -4.14 40.47
CA TRP A 43 -15.28 -4.98 40.44
C TRP A 43 -14.18 -4.33 39.62
N LEU A 44 -12.94 -4.66 39.94
CA LEU A 44 -11.73 -4.19 39.28
C LEU A 44 -10.87 -5.39 38.89
N LEU A 45 -10.63 -5.59 37.60
CA LEU A 45 -9.91 -6.75 37.08
C LEU A 45 -8.66 -6.30 36.32
N SER A 46 -7.53 -6.97 36.55
CA SER A 46 -6.33 -6.78 35.75
C SER A 46 -6.51 -7.29 34.32
N ARG A 47 -5.68 -6.81 33.39
CA ARG A 47 -5.78 -7.17 31.97
C ARG A 47 -5.16 -8.51 31.62
N ASP A 48 -4.14 -8.92 32.35
CA ASP A 48 -3.54 -10.26 32.29
C ASP A 48 -4.46 -11.32 32.94
N GLY A 49 -5.45 -10.88 33.74
CA GLY A 49 -6.46 -11.73 34.38
C GLY A 49 -5.99 -12.37 35.69
N THR A 50 -4.82 -12.00 36.19
CA THR A 50 -4.23 -12.53 37.43
C THR A 50 -4.90 -12.00 38.69
N ASN A 51 -5.32 -10.72 38.68
CA ASN A 51 -5.85 -10.01 39.84
C ASN A 51 -7.30 -9.58 39.62
N THR A 52 -8.18 -9.98 40.54
CA THR A 52 -9.59 -9.58 40.55
C THR A 52 -9.97 -9.08 41.94
N LEU A 53 -10.37 -7.82 42.04
CA LEU A 53 -10.71 -7.14 43.29
C LEU A 53 -12.17 -6.72 43.28
N GLN A 54 -12.90 -7.08 44.32
CA GLN A 54 -14.24 -6.59 44.58
C GLN A 54 -14.13 -5.25 45.33
N LEU A 55 -14.76 -4.19 44.79
CA LEU A 55 -14.63 -2.84 45.35
C LEU A 55 -15.81 -2.45 46.24
N SER A 56 -17.03 -2.85 45.88
CA SER A 56 -18.25 -2.49 46.61
C SER A 56 -19.44 -3.32 46.12
N ASP A 57 -20.35 -3.67 47.03
CA ASP A 57 -21.64 -4.28 46.72
C ASP A 57 -22.81 -3.38 47.12
N ILE A 58 -23.93 -3.53 46.42
CA ILE A 58 -25.19 -2.85 46.68
C ILE A 58 -26.34 -3.86 46.56
N LYS A 59 -27.49 -3.51 47.13
CA LYS A 59 -28.73 -4.25 46.82
C LYS A 59 -29.03 -4.12 45.32
N PRO A 60 -29.47 -5.21 44.64
CA PRO A 60 -29.75 -5.20 43.21
C PRO A 60 -30.65 -4.01 42.83
N SER A 61 -30.11 -3.10 42.00
CA SER A 61 -30.81 -1.87 41.63
C SER A 61 -30.49 -1.44 40.20
N GLN A 62 -31.44 -0.78 39.55
CA GLN A 62 -31.22 -0.13 38.25
C GLN A 62 -30.44 1.19 38.38
N LEU A 63 -30.56 1.84 39.54
CA LEU A 63 -29.79 3.01 39.94
C LEU A 63 -28.70 2.59 40.92
N PHE A 64 -27.44 2.84 40.59
CA PHE A 64 -26.31 2.45 41.42
C PHE A 64 -25.46 3.65 41.81
N SER A 65 -24.88 3.59 43.01
CA SER A 65 -23.93 4.57 43.55
C SER A 65 -22.88 3.81 44.36
N PHE A 66 -21.62 3.95 43.97
CA PHE A 66 -20.47 3.34 44.64
C PHE A 66 -19.52 4.43 45.11
N LYS A 67 -19.05 4.32 46.35
CA LYS A 67 -17.95 5.12 46.89
C LYS A 67 -16.74 4.21 47.04
N VAL A 68 -15.62 4.60 46.46
CA VAL A 68 -14.39 3.80 46.45
C VAL A 68 -13.22 4.68 46.88
N ASP A 69 -12.42 4.23 47.84
CA ASP A 69 -11.20 4.95 48.27
C ASP A 69 -9.98 4.47 47.45
N PHE A 70 -9.20 5.39 46.92
CA PHE A 70 -7.95 5.07 46.23
C PHE A 70 -6.92 4.42 47.15
N ASN A 71 -6.93 4.74 48.46
CA ASN A 71 -6.06 4.08 49.44
C ASN A 71 -6.39 2.59 49.55
N ASP A 72 -7.67 2.23 49.57
CA ASP A 72 -8.11 0.84 49.65
C ASP A 72 -7.73 0.08 48.38
N ILE A 73 -7.88 0.72 47.22
CA ILE A 73 -7.43 0.16 45.94
C ILE A 73 -5.91 -0.06 45.96
N GLN A 74 -5.12 0.93 46.37
CA GLN A 74 -3.65 0.83 46.39
C GLN A 74 -3.12 -0.18 47.42
N ARG A 75 -3.79 -0.33 48.58
CA ARG A 75 -3.44 -1.36 49.57
C ARG A 75 -3.76 -2.78 49.09
N SER A 76 -4.84 -2.93 48.32
CA SER A 76 -5.31 -4.23 47.84
C SER A 76 -4.59 -4.69 46.56
N ILE A 77 -3.96 -3.78 45.83
CA ILE A 77 -3.12 -4.05 44.65
C ILE A 77 -1.66 -4.11 45.11
N LEU A 78 -1.23 -5.26 45.62
CA LEU A 78 0.08 -5.50 46.24
C LEU A 78 1.20 -5.91 45.24
N PRO A 79 1.47 -5.13 44.18
CA PRO A 79 2.88 -4.82 43.88
C PRO A 79 3.13 -3.38 43.39
N SER A 80 4.36 -2.90 43.56
CA SER A 80 4.89 -1.64 42.99
C SER A 80 4.99 -1.63 41.45
N SER A 81 4.53 -2.69 40.78
CA SER A 81 4.68 -2.87 39.34
C SER A 81 3.66 -2.05 38.52
N PRO A 82 4.07 -1.58 37.33
CA PRO A 82 3.20 -0.84 36.42
C PRO A 82 2.09 -1.73 35.84
N GLU A 83 0.83 -1.46 36.19
CA GLU A 83 -0.31 -2.26 35.73
C GLU A 83 -1.57 -1.44 35.38
N ILE A 84 -2.43 -2.00 34.51
CA ILE A 84 -3.71 -1.42 34.11
C ILE A 84 -4.87 -2.34 34.48
N TYR A 85 -5.82 -1.78 35.21
CA TYR A 85 -7.05 -2.43 35.64
C TYR A 85 -8.27 -1.90 34.89
N ASP A 86 -9.26 -2.76 34.69
CA ASP A 86 -10.51 -2.45 34.02
C ASP A 86 -11.69 -2.61 35.02
N PHE A 87 -12.56 -1.60 35.10
CA PHE A 87 -13.74 -1.68 35.97
C PHE A 87 -14.86 -2.50 35.33
N TYR A 88 -15.58 -3.26 36.15
CA TYR A 88 -16.73 -4.07 35.76
C TYR A 88 -17.89 -3.86 36.74
N LEU A 89 -19.11 -3.86 36.21
CA LEU A 89 -20.33 -3.97 37.00
C LEU A 89 -20.77 -5.44 36.98
N LYS A 90 -21.13 -5.96 38.15
CA LYS A 90 -21.84 -7.23 38.29
C LYS A 90 -23.32 -7.00 38.02
N ILE A 91 -23.88 -7.73 37.06
CA ILE A 91 -25.27 -7.60 36.62
C ILE A 91 -26.01 -8.90 36.88
N SER A 92 -27.21 -8.80 37.44
CA SER A 92 -28.17 -9.89 37.51
C SER A 92 -29.39 -9.65 36.63
N THR A 93 -29.96 -10.72 36.08
CA THR A 93 -31.21 -10.74 35.32
C THR A 93 -31.80 -12.15 35.30
N HIS A 94 -33.08 -12.28 34.94
CA HIS A 94 -33.73 -13.58 34.82
C HIS A 94 -33.52 -14.19 33.42
N SER A 95 -33.14 -15.45 33.34
CA SER A 95 -32.87 -16.14 32.05
C SER A 95 -34.12 -16.37 31.20
N TYR A 96 -35.31 -16.49 31.80
CA TYR A 96 -36.58 -16.64 31.06
C TYR A 96 -36.96 -15.40 30.22
N LEU A 97 -36.36 -14.25 30.50
CA LEU A 97 -36.56 -13.00 29.75
C LEU A 97 -35.64 -12.88 28.53
N LEU A 98 -34.80 -13.88 28.27
CA LEU A 98 -33.79 -13.87 27.21
C LEU A 98 -34.18 -14.82 26.09
N THR A 99 -33.97 -14.38 24.86
CA THR A 99 -34.00 -15.30 23.72
C THR A 99 -32.83 -16.31 23.83
N PRO A 100 -32.93 -17.51 23.24
CA PRO A 100 -31.83 -18.49 23.23
C PRO A 100 -30.50 -17.88 22.75
N ASP A 101 -30.58 -17.07 21.69
CA ASP A 101 -29.47 -16.29 21.13
C ASP A 101 -28.86 -15.24 22.08
N GLU A 102 -29.64 -14.71 23.04
CA GLU A 102 -29.17 -13.74 24.03
C GLU A 102 -28.54 -14.46 25.22
N LEU A 103 -29.13 -15.58 25.66
CA LEU A 103 -28.60 -16.42 26.73
C LEU A 103 -27.24 -17.00 26.34
N GLU A 104 -27.10 -17.56 25.14
CA GLU A 104 -25.82 -18.10 24.62
C GLU A 104 -24.72 -17.00 24.58
N LYS A 105 -25.11 -15.75 24.30
CA LYS A 105 -24.18 -14.60 24.31
C LYS A 105 -23.77 -14.18 25.73
N LEU A 106 -24.60 -14.42 26.73
CA LEU A 106 -24.31 -14.11 28.13
C LEU A 106 -23.50 -15.22 28.80
N GLU A 107 -23.76 -16.48 28.47
CA GLU A 107 -22.98 -17.65 28.94
C GLU A 107 -21.48 -17.52 28.59
N LYS A 108 -21.19 -16.91 27.44
CA LYS A 108 -19.81 -16.62 26.99
C LYS A 108 -19.16 -15.40 27.68
N ARG A 109 -19.81 -14.75 28.65
CA ARG A 109 -19.25 -13.56 29.34
C ARG A 109 -18.49 -13.93 30.60
N LYS A 110 -17.47 -13.13 30.92
CA LYS A 110 -16.72 -13.26 32.17
C LYS A 110 -17.65 -13.13 33.38
N GLY A 111 -17.42 -13.99 34.38
CA GLY A 111 -18.20 -14.03 35.62
C GLY A 111 -19.63 -14.55 35.44
N PHE A 112 -19.94 -15.23 34.33
CA PHE A 112 -21.26 -15.83 34.16
C PHE A 112 -21.50 -16.92 35.20
N LYS A 113 -22.61 -16.83 35.94
CA LYS A 113 -23.04 -17.83 36.92
C LYS A 113 -24.58 -17.95 36.91
N LYS A 114 -25.10 -19.18 36.94
CA LYS A 114 -26.52 -19.46 37.22
C LYS A 114 -26.66 -19.61 38.74
N LEU A 115 -27.53 -18.80 39.35
CA LEU A 115 -27.62 -18.73 40.82
C LEU A 115 -28.51 -19.80 41.44
N ASN A 116 -29.56 -20.26 40.75
CA ASN A 116 -30.49 -21.30 41.23
C ASN A 116 -31.12 -22.09 40.06
N GLN A 117 -31.40 -23.39 40.27
CA GLN A 117 -32.09 -24.25 39.30
C GLN A 117 -33.62 -24.01 39.23
N GLN A 118 -34.22 -23.34 40.21
CA GLN A 118 -35.67 -23.07 40.26
C GLN A 118 -36.08 -21.66 39.80
N ASP A 119 -35.24 -20.63 40.01
CA ASP A 119 -35.60 -19.22 39.72
C ASP A 119 -34.90 -18.61 38.49
N ASN A 120 -34.10 -19.39 37.76
CA ASN A 120 -33.56 -18.97 36.46
C ASN A 120 -32.70 -17.70 36.48
N ASP A 121 -32.23 -17.22 37.64
CA ASP A 121 -31.38 -16.03 37.77
C ASP A 121 -29.96 -16.26 37.27
N ILE A 122 -29.46 -15.30 36.49
CA ILE A 122 -28.11 -15.28 35.95
C ILE A 122 -27.37 -14.03 36.37
N GLU A 123 -26.09 -14.20 36.72
CA GLU A 123 -25.14 -13.13 36.98
C GLU A 123 -24.06 -13.11 35.91
N TYR A 124 -23.53 -11.94 35.56
CA TYR A 124 -22.36 -11.80 34.70
C TYR A 124 -21.73 -10.41 34.81
N PHE A 125 -20.48 -10.26 34.38
CA PHE A 125 -19.82 -8.96 34.36
C PHE A 125 -20.05 -8.17 33.07
N ILE A 126 -20.26 -6.86 33.21
CA ILE A 126 -20.18 -5.89 32.11
C ILE A 126 -19.11 -4.85 32.40
N ARG A 127 -18.23 -4.60 31.44
CA ARG A 127 -17.20 -3.57 31.60
C ARG A 127 -17.81 -2.19 31.81
N LEU A 128 -17.35 -1.42 32.80
CA LEU A 128 -17.83 -0.08 33.10
C LEU A 128 -17.49 0.91 31.97
N GLY A 129 -18.41 1.82 31.68
CA GLY A 129 -18.33 2.78 30.57
C GLY A 129 -19.18 2.39 29.35
N ARG A 130 -19.11 3.20 28.29
CA ARG A 130 -19.96 3.15 27.09
C ARG A 130 -21.47 3.33 27.38
N PHE A 131 -21.81 4.12 28.39
CA PHE A 131 -23.18 4.52 28.68
C PHE A 131 -23.67 5.53 27.64
N LYS A 132 -24.97 5.62 27.38
CA LYS A 132 -25.53 6.59 26.44
C LYS A 132 -25.08 8.01 26.78
N GLU A 133 -25.00 8.32 28.07
CA GLU A 133 -24.40 9.54 28.61
C GLU A 133 -23.35 9.20 29.67
N THR A 134 -22.21 9.90 29.64
CA THR A 134 -21.12 9.70 30.61
C THR A 134 -20.47 11.03 30.97
N THR A 135 -20.42 11.36 32.26
CA THR A 135 -19.82 12.61 32.78
C THR A 135 -18.70 12.28 33.76
N LEU A 136 -17.52 12.89 33.56
CA LEU A 136 -16.38 12.78 34.49
C LEU A 136 -16.00 14.17 35.01
N SER A 137 -15.93 14.30 36.33
CA SER A 137 -15.63 15.55 37.04
C SER A 137 -14.46 15.36 38.01
N ALA A 138 -13.53 16.32 38.02
CA ALA A 138 -12.42 16.41 38.97
C ALA A 138 -11.46 15.19 39.05
N VAL A 139 -11.33 14.43 37.97
CA VAL A 139 -10.42 13.28 37.92
C VAL A 139 -8.96 13.75 37.80
N SER A 140 -8.13 13.37 38.76
CA SER A 140 -6.70 13.72 38.85
C SER A 140 -5.83 12.51 39.21
N TRP A 141 -4.50 12.69 39.22
CA TRP A 141 -3.62 11.70 39.85
C TRP A 141 -3.94 11.62 41.33
N TYR A 142 -4.03 10.40 41.84
CA TYR A 142 -3.87 10.15 43.26
C TYR A 142 -2.44 9.68 43.50
N LYS A 143 -1.66 10.43 44.27
CA LYS A 143 -0.27 10.11 44.61
C LYS A 143 -0.17 9.85 46.12
N ASN A 144 0.47 8.75 46.49
CA ASN A 144 0.98 8.49 47.84
C ASN A 144 2.52 8.40 47.75
N ALA A 145 3.24 8.30 48.88
CA ALA A 145 4.71 8.45 48.95
C ALA A 145 5.52 7.62 47.92
N GLU A 146 5.03 6.46 47.49
CA GLU A 146 5.72 5.55 46.56
C GLU A 146 4.96 5.23 45.26
N ASN A 147 3.66 5.53 45.18
CA ASN A 147 2.79 5.04 44.10
C ASN A 147 1.85 6.13 43.56
N PHE A 148 1.47 5.99 42.29
CA PHE A 148 0.48 6.87 41.67
C PHE A 148 -0.59 6.09 40.90
N SER A 149 -1.83 6.57 40.98
CA SER A 149 -2.98 5.96 40.31
C SER A 149 -3.78 7.03 39.55
N THR A 150 -4.28 6.71 38.36
CA THR A 150 -5.16 7.60 37.60
C THR A 150 -6.25 6.86 36.83
N LEU A 151 -7.44 7.43 36.81
CA LEU A 151 -8.55 6.92 35.99
C LEU A 151 -8.44 7.44 34.56
N PHE A 152 -8.73 6.58 33.60
CA PHE A 152 -8.73 6.97 32.20
C PHE A 152 -9.82 6.26 31.39
N ILE A 153 -10.34 6.96 30.37
CA ILE A 153 -11.37 6.42 29.47
C ILE A 153 -10.74 5.85 28.22
N THR A 154 -10.61 4.53 28.11
CA THR A 154 -10.06 3.86 26.91
C THR A 154 -10.61 4.40 25.58
N LYS A 155 -9.89 4.21 24.47
CA LYS A 155 -10.33 4.63 23.11
C LYS A 155 -11.73 4.13 22.72
N LYS A 156 -12.24 3.07 23.36
CA LYS A 156 -13.57 2.50 23.14
C LYS A 156 -14.66 3.10 24.04
N GLY A 157 -14.32 3.99 24.99
CA GLY A 157 -15.25 4.60 25.93
C GLY A 157 -15.45 3.84 27.24
N ASN A 158 -14.59 2.87 27.57
CA ASN A 158 -14.63 2.15 28.85
C ASN A 158 -13.75 2.84 29.90
N ILE A 159 -14.11 2.72 31.18
CA ILE A 159 -13.36 3.26 32.31
C ILE A 159 -12.34 2.21 32.79
N SER A 160 -11.11 2.66 33.04
CA SER A 160 -9.98 1.86 33.50
C SER A 160 -9.17 2.67 34.51
N LEU A 161 -8.41 1.96 35.34
CA LEU A 161 -7.44 2.52 36.28
C LEU A 161 -6.03 2.17 35.81
N ALA A 162 -5.13 3.15 35.77
CA ALA A 162 -3.70 2.95 35.59
C ALA A 162 -3.02 3.11 36.94
N HIS A 163 -2.19 2.14 37.33
CA HIS A 163 -1.41 2.15 38.57
C HIS A 163 0.08 2.09 38.20
N ASN A 164 0.86 3.10 38.59
CA ASN A 164 2.26 3.27 38.21
C ASN A 164 2.52 3.23 36.68
N VAL A 165 1.49 3.47 35.86
CA VAL A 165 1.58 3.55 34.40
C VAL A 165 1.23 4.95 33.91
N GLU A 166 2.16 5.56 33.18
CA GLU A 166 1.85 6.78 32.44
C GLU A 166 1.05 6.50 31.18
N ILE A 167 -0.09 7.20 31.03
CA ILE A 167 -0.96 7.02 29.88
C ILE A 167 -0.60 8.02 28.78
N ASN A 168 0.03 7.52 27.72
CA ASN A 168 0.35 8.36 26.56
C ASN A 168 -0.92 8.76 25.76
N VAL A 169 -1.37 10.00 25.96
CA VAL A 169 -2.45 10.62 25.17
C VAL A 169 -2.00 10.95 23.74
N LYS A 170 -2.68 10.36 22.75
CA LYS A 170 -2.52 10.70 21.32
C LYS A 170 -3.81 11.35 20.81
N PRO A 171 -3.96 12.69 20.91
CA PRO A 171 -5.17 13.36 20.47
C PRO A 171 -5.32 13.23 18.96
N ARG A 172 -6.57 13.20 18.51
CA ARG A 172 -6.91 13.20 17.08
C ARG A 172 -7.44 14.58 16.70
N LEU A 173 -6.84 15.18 15.68
CA LEU A 173 -7.31 16.43 15.10
C LEU A 173 -8.12 16.19 13.81
N GLN A 174 -8.96 17.16 13.50
CA GLN A 174 -9.65 17.31 12.22
C GLN A 174 -9.79 18.79 11.90
N ILE A 175 -9.28 19.22 10.74
CA ILE A 175 -9.44 20.61 10.29
C ILE A 175 -10.81 20.74 9.61
N GLU A 176 -11.67 21.63 10.11
CA GLU A 176 -13.00 21.89 9.52
C GLU A 176 -13.00 23.15 8.66
N LYS A 177 -12.09 24.09 8.93
CA LYS A 177 -12.09 25.39 8.30
C LYS A 177 -10.68 25.96 8.23
N VAL A 178 -10.29 26.40 7.04
CA VAL A 178 -9.15 27.28 6.79
C VAL A 178 -9.70 28.40 5.92
N LYS A 179 -9.72 29.63 6.45
CA LYS A 179 -10.14 30.82 5.72
C LYS A 179 -8.98 31.80 5.67
N SER A 180 -8.62 32.20 4.46
CA SER A 180 -7.55 33.15 4.22
C SER A 180 -8.15 34.50 3.84
N LYS A 181 -7.65 35.57 4.44
CA LYS A 181 -7.93 36.97 4.11
C LYS A 181 -6.61 37.70 3.82
N LYS A 182 -6.69 38.99 3.50
CA LYS A 182 -5.50 39.85 3.48
C LYS A 182 -4.88 39.88 4.89
N ASN A 183 -3.58 39.65 5.00
CA ASN A 183 -2.78 39.61 6.23
C ASN A 183 -3.17 38.55 7.29
N GLU A 184 -4.17 37.70 7.04
CA GLU A 184 -4.70 36.79 8.07
C GLU A 184 -5.03 35.38 7.54
N ILE A 185 -4.77 34.35 8.35
CA ILE A 185 -5.28 32.98 8.15
C ILE A 185 -6.03 32.53 9.40
N HIS A 186 -7.33 32.29 9.25
CA HIS A 186 -8.18 31.72 10.28
C HIS A 186 -8.21 30.19 10.16
N LEU A 187 -7.71 29.51 11.19
CA LEU A 187 -7.72 28.06 11.31
C LEU A 187 -8.75 27.63 12.34
N GLY A 188 -9.57 26.64 11.99
CA GLY A 188 -10.54 26.07 12.93
C GLY A 188 -10.82 24.60 12.67
N GLY A 189 -11.06 23.86 13.76
CA GLY A 189 -11.32 22.42 13.66
C GLY A 189 -11.80 21.81 14.96
N ARG A 190 -11.76 20.49 15.00
CA ARG A 190 -12.09 19.67 16.16
C ARG A 190 -10.87 18.92 16.67
N ILE A 191 -10.77 18.78 17.98
CA ILE A 191 -9.80 17.94 18.65
C ILE A 191 -10.50 16.95 19.57
N PHE A 192 -10.02 15.71 19.51
CA PHE A 192 -10.59 14.55 20.18
C PHE A 192 -9.51 13.98 21.10
N SER A 193 -9.70 14.07 22.42
CA SER A 193 -8.82 13.47 23.43
C SER A 193 -9.56 12.36 24.16
N SER A 194 -8.85 11.31 24.59
CA SER A 194 -9.45 10.14 25.22
C SER A 194 -9.44 10.17 26.75
N HIS A 195 -8.44 10.79 27.38
CA HIS A 195 -8.22 10.64 28.83
C HIS A 195 -8.07 12.00 29.50
N LEU A 196 -6.98 12.71 29.19
CA LEU A 196 -6.69 14.00 29.79
C LEU A 196 -7.46 15.11 29.07
N LYS A 197 -7.91 16.11 29.86
CA LYS A 197 -8.51 17.33 29.33
C LYS A 197 -7.40 18.23 28.80
N ILE A 198 -7.71 19.01 27.78
CA ILE A 198 -6.79 20.05 27.28
C ILE A 198 -7.03 21.29 28.14
N GLU A 199 -5.99 21.78 28.82
CA GLU A 199 -6.06 22.99 29.62
C GLU A 199 -5.81 24.23 28.77
N SER A 200 -4.75 24.17 27.98
CA SER A 200 -4.32 25.26 27.11
C SER A 200 -3.52 24.72 25.93
N GLY A 201 -3.22 25.61 24.98
CA GLY A 201 -2.32 25.28 23.89
C GLY A 201 -2.03 26.48 23.01
N LYS A 202 -0.99 26.34 22.20
CA LYS A 202 -0.51 27.33 21.24
C LYS A 202 -0.31 26.67 19.88
N LEU A 203 -0.48 27.44 18.82
CA LEU A 203 -0.15 27.00 17.47
C LEU A 203 1.34 27.27 17.25
N LEU A 204 2.07 26.31 16.70
CA LEU A 204 3.48 26.45 16.35
C LEU A 204 3.63 26.36 14.82
N LEU A 205 4.27 27.35 14.22
CA LEU A 205 4.73 27.32 12.83
C LEU A 205 6.23 27.07 12.83
N LYS A 206 6.67 25.99 12.19
CA LYS A 206 8.09 25.61 12.10
C LYS A 206 8.57 25.56 10.65
N GLY A 207 9.55 26.38 10.29
CA GLY A 207 10.16 26.40 8.95
C GLY A 207 11.00 25.14 8.70
N ARG A 208 10.89 24.54 7.50
CA ARG A 208 11.65 23.32 7.16
C ARG A 208 13.11 23.62 6.86
N THR A 209 13.38 24.73 6.19
CA THR A 209 14.71 25.14 5.73
C THR A 209 15.31 26.14 6.71
N THR A 210 14.55 27.17 7.06
CA THR A 210 14.98 28.24 7.98
C THR A 210 15.07 27.78 9.43
N LYS A 211 14.41 26.67 9.78
CA LYS A 211 14.25 26.14 11.16
C LYS A 211 13.60 27.10 12.16
N LYS A 212 13.10 28.26 11.71
CA LYS A 212 12.45 29.27 12.57
C LYS A 212 11.15 28.74 13.17
N GLU A 213 10.91 29.04 14.44
CA GLU A 213 9.72 28.68 15.19
C GLU A 213 8.95 29.94 15.61
N MET A 214 7.65 29.96 15.33
CA MET A 214 6.75 31.08 15.67
C MET A 214 5.47 30.55 16.30
N PHE A 215 4.91 31.31 17.24
CA PHE A 215 3.73 30.89 17.99
C PHE A 215 2.53 31.81 17.75
N ALA A 216 1.33 31.22 17.80
CA ALA A 216 0.08 31.98 17.78
C ALA A 216 -0.91 31.43 18.83
N PRO A 217 -1.75 32.27 19.44
CA PRO A 217 -2.72 31.82 20.42
C PRO A 217 -3.78 30.89 19.82
N VAL A 218 -4.26 29.96 20.62
CA VAL A 218 -5.33 29.02 20.25
C VAL A 218 -6.40 29.06 21.33
N THR A 219 -7.65 29.22 20.91
CA THR A 219 -8.81 29.10 21.80
C THR A 219 -9.42 27.73 21.64
N PHE A 220 -9.70 27.06 22.77
CA PHE A 220 -10.40 25.78 22.81
C PHE A 220 -11.78 25.98 23.42
N HIS A 221 -12.80 25.40 22.80
CA HIS A 221 -14.16 25.38 23.32
C HIS A 221 -14.61 23.94 23.51
N ASP A 222 -14.88 23.56 24.76
CA ASP A 222 -15.36 22.23 25.16
C ASP A 222 -16.77 21.97 24.62
N LEU A 223 -16.97 20.81 23.98
CA LEU A 223 -18.25 20.34 23.49
C LEU A 223 -18.85 19.36 24.50
N ARG A 224 -19.22 19.87 25.68
CA ARG A 224 -19.69 19.06 26.83
C ARG A 224 -20.78 18.05 26.48
N GLU A 225 -21.77 18.47 25.69
CA GLU A 225 -22.86 17.62 25.22
C GLU A 225 -22.38 16.46 24.33
N GLU A 226 -21.48 16.74 23.38
CA GLU A 226 -20.90 15.70 22.52
C GLU A 226 -20.00 14.76 23.33
N THR A 227 -19.21 15.29 24.27
CA THR A 227 -18.37 14.51 25.21
C THR A 227 -19.25 13.54 26.00
N ARG A 228 -20.35 14.03 26.58
CA ARG A 228 -21.31 13.22 27.34
C ARG A 228 -21.89 12.08 26.51
N GLN A 229 -22.36 12.38 25.29
CA GLN A 229 -22.95 11.40 24.38
C GLN A 229 -21.91 10.45 23.72
N LYS A 230 -20.62 10.78 23.82
CA LYS A 230 -19.50 9.98 23.33
C LYS A 230 -18.71 9.35 24.47
N TYR A 231 -19.43 8.82 25.45
CA TYR A 231 -18.85 7.98 26.50
C TYR A 231 -17.84 8.72 27.38
N GLY A 232 -17.96 10.05 27.51
CA GLY A 232 -17.04 10.90 28.26
C GLY A 232 -15.73 11.22 27.51
N LEU A 233 -15.55 10.76 26.26
CA LEU A 233 -14.35 11.07 25.48
C LEU A 233 -14.31 12.56 25.11
N ASN A 234 -13.35 13.29 25.66
CA ASN A 234 -13.22 14.74 25.50
C ASN A 234 -13.30 15.19 24.02
N ARG A 235 -14.14 16.20 23.79
CA ARG A 235 -14.41 16.82 22.48
C ARG A 235 -14.24 18.33 22.61
N TYR A 236 -13.42 18.91 21.73
CA TYR A 236 -13.29 20.36 21.66
C TYR A 236 -13.35 20.84 20.22
N THR A 237 -13.77 22.08 20.05
CA THR A 237 -13.38 22.86 18.87
C THR A 237 -12.16 23.71 19.22
N TYR A 238 -11.29 23.94 18.24
CA TYR A 238 -10.17 24.85 18.38
C TYR A 238 -10.25 25.92 17.29
N LYS A 239 -9.80 27.14 17.61
CA LYS A 239 -9.67 28.26 16.67
C LYS A 239 -8.35 28.99 16.92
N SER A 240 -7.68 29.38 15.84
CA SER A 240 -6.46 30.17 15.89
C SER A 240 -6.43 31.10 14.68
N ASP A 241 -6.09 32.36 14.94
CA ASP A 241 -6.01 33.41 13.93
C ASP A 241 -4.54 33.82 13.77
N LEU A 242 -4.01 33.59 12.57
CA LEU A 242 -2.62 33.89 12.24
C LEU A 242 -2.52 35.27 11.60
N GLN A 243 -1.98 36.21 12.35
CA GLN A 243 -1.69 37.57 11.90
C GLN A 243 -0.33 37.58 11.18
N LEU A 244 -0.35 37.50 9.85
CA LEU A 244 0.85 37.27 9.03
C LEU A 244 1.87 38.41 9.08
N GLN A 245 1.45 39.63 9.41
CA GLN A 245 2.35 40.77 9.60
C GLN A 245 3.06 40.76 10.95
N ASN A 246 2.47 40.13 11.97
CA ASN A 246 2.93 40.23 13.35
C ASN A 246 3.56 38.93 13.85
N ILE A 247 3.26 37.79 13.22
CA ILE A 247 3.69 36.45 13.67
C ILE A 247 5.20 36.25 13.68
N ASN A 248 5.93 37.03 12.87
CA ASN A 248 7.39 37.00 12.78
C ASN A 248 7.99 38.33 13.29
N ASN A 249 7.62 38.74 14.50
CA ASN A 249 8.12 39.95 15.16
C ASN A 249 7.99 41.22 14.28
N GLY A 250 6.85 41.39 13.61
CA GLY A 250 6.59 42.54 12.72
C GLY A 250 7.18 42.43 11.32
N LYS A 251 7.92 41.35 10.99
CA LYS A 251 8.40 41.04 9.64
C LYS A 251 7.44 40.08 8.93
N LEU A 252 7.54 40.03 7.59
CA LEU A 252 6.83 39.00 6.82
C LEU A 252 7.48 37.62 7.02
N LEU A 253 6.73 36.58 6.64
CA LEU A 253 7.29 35.23 6.56
C LEU A 253 8.25 35.16 5.37
N GLU A 254 9.41 34.56 5.61
CA GLU A 254 10.43 34.27 4.60
C GLU A 254 9.98 33.12 3.69
N GLU A 255 10.59 33.02 2.51
CA GLU A 255 10.33 31.92 1.59
C GLU A 255 10.78 30.56 2.17
N ASP A 256 9.82 29.80 2.67
CA ASP A 256 10.02 28.46 3.21
C ASP A 256 8.69 27.67 3.19
N ILE A 257 8.75 26.40 3.60
CA ILE A 257 7.58 25.62 3.97
C ILE A 257 7.48 25.60 5.50
N TYR A 258 6.40 26.18 6.02
CA TYR A 258 6.11 26.17 7.46
C TYR A 258 5.12 25.06 7.82
N ASP A 259 5.57 24.15 8.67
CA ASP A 259 4.78 23.08 9.23
C ASP A 259 3.98 23.61 10.46
N ILE A 260 2.63 23.53 10.43
CA ILE A 260 1.74 23.91 11.55
C ILE A 260 1.45 22.80 12.59
N PHE A 261 1.81 23.01 13.85
CA PHE A 261 1.54 22.11 14.99
C PHE A 261 0.62 22.77 16.02
N LEU A 262 -0.07 21.96 16.83
CA LEU A 262 -0.61 22.39 18.12
C LEU A 262 0.32 21.86 19.21
N VAL A 263 0.76 22.77 20.07
CA VAL A 263 1.45 22.45 21.32
C VAL A 263 0.39 22.49 22.42
N LEU A 264 0.12 21.34 23.03
CA LEU A 264 -1.01 21.13 23.93
C LEU A 264 -0.53 20.83 25.34
N LYS A 265 -1.06 21.56 26.32
CA LYS A 265 -0.92 21.24 27.74
C LYS A 265 -2.15 20.46 28.19
N PHE A 266 -1.92 19.26 28.71
CA PHE A 266 -2.98 18.40 29.23
C PHE A 266 -3.07 18.54 30.74
N SER A 267 -4.28 18.39 31.27
CA SER A 267 -4.50 18.29 32.71
C SER A 267 -3.65 17.16 33.27
N ASN A 268 -2.97 17.38 34.39
CA ASN A 268 -2.19 16.35 35.07
C ASN A 268 -1.01 15.80 34.25
N SER A 269 -0.37 16.63 33.42
CA SER A 269 0.84 16.28 32.68
C SER A 269 1.74 17.51 32.61
N ASP A 270 2.99 17.38 33.03
CA ASP A 270 3.94 18.50 33.04
C ASP A 270 4.56 18.77 31.66
N GLU A 271 4.51 17.78 30.76
CA GLU A 271 5.04 17.89 29.40
C GLU A 271 4.02 18.45 28.39
N GLU A 272 4.48 19.40 27.58
CA GLU A 272 3.74 19.86 26.41
C GLU A 272 3.78 18.80 25.29
N LYS A 273 2.62 18.48 24.71
CA LYS A 273 2.55 17.56 23.56
C LYS A 273 2.40 18.31 22.25
N ILE A 274 3.35 18.10 21.35
CA ILE A 274 3.35 18.67 20.01
C ILE A 274 2.63 17.72 19.04
N VAL A 275 1.59 18.21 18.38
CA VAL A 275 0.76 17.41 17.47
C VAL A 275 0.59 18.11 16.14
N ARG A 276 0.93 17.42 15.06
CA ARG A 276 0.80 17.93 13.69
C ARG A 276 -0.67 18.22 13.35
N VAL A 277 -0.96 19.42 12.87
CA VAL A 277 -2.32 19.79 12.46
C VAL A 277 -2.62 19.16 11.09
N GLY A 278 -3.73 18.42 10.98
CA GLY A 278 -4.03 17.68 9.75
C GLY A 278 -5.44 17.13 9.67
N ARG A 279 -5.67 16.28 8.67
CA ARG A 279 -6.97 15.63 8.38
C ARG A 279 -8.08 16.65 8.06
N PRO A 280 -7.93 17.45 7.00
CA PRO A 280 -8.98 18.38 6.58
C PRO A 280 -10.24 17.63 6.15
N THR A 281 -11.41 18.23 6.39
CA THR A 281 -12.64 17.78 5.73
C THR A 281 -12.53 17.98 4.22
N PHE A 282 -13.29 17.19 3.46
CA PHE A 282 -13.33 17.30 2.00
C PHE A 282 -13.66 18.73 1.54
N LYS A 283 -14.61 19.40 2.22
CA LYS A 283 -14.98 20.79 1.93
C LYS A 283 -13.81 21.73 2.20
N THR A 284 -13.18 21.64 3.37
CA THR A 284 -12.03 22.49 3.74
C THR A 284 -10.94 22.39 2.68
N LYS A 285 -10.62 21.17 2.26
CA LYS A 285 -9.57 20.92 1.28
C LYS A 285 -9.82 21.63 -0.06
N LEU A 286 -11.05 21.62 -0.55
CA LEU A 286 -11.41 22.22 -1.85
C LEU A 286 -11.51 23.74 -1.84
N PHE A 287 -11.89 24.32 -0.70
CA PHE A 287 -12.18 25.76 -0.59
C PHE A 287 -11.09 26.55 0.15
N THR A 288 -10.00 25.91 0.58
CA THR A 288 -8.84 26.60 1.13
C THR A 288 -8.23 27.49 0.04
N LYS A 289 -7.94 28.75 0.37
CA LYS A 289 -7.34 29.74 -0.53
C LYS A 289 -6.01 30.23 0.03
N GLN A 290 -5.17 30.80 -0.82
CA GLN A 290 -3.98 31.53 -0.39
C GLN A 290 -4.35 32.79 0.41
N ALA A 291 -3.48 33.21 1.32
CA ALA A 291 -3.45 34.53 1.91
C ALA A 291 -2.33 35.36 1.26
N VAL A 292 -2.40 36.68 1.42
CA VAL A 292 -1.36 37.60 0.96
C VAL A 292 -1.11 38.60 2.08
N ALA A 293 0.16 38.78 2.43
CA ALA A 293 0.62 39.74 3.42
C ALA A 293 1.51 40.79 2.75
N PHE A 294 1.41 42.03 3.24
CA PHE A 294 2.13 43.20 2.71
C PHE A 294 2.91 43.87 3.84
N ASN A 295 4.17 44.26 3.61
CA ASN A 295 4.95 45.05 4.55
C ASN A 295 6.07 45.78 3.81
N ASN A 296 6.26 47.08 4.05
CA ASN A 296 7.42 47.87 3.56
C ASN A 296 7.86 47.62 2.10
N GLY A 297 6.91 47.51 1.15
CA GLY A 297 7.22 47.29 -0.28
C GLY A 297 7.44 45.84 -0.71
N GLU A 298 7.43 44.89 0.24
CA GLU A 298 7.49 43.45 0.00
C GLU A 298 6.10 42.81 0.14
N VAL A 299 5.91 41.71 -0.61
CA VAL A 299 4.66 40.96 -0.64
C VAL A 299 4.94 39.48 -0.46
N THR A 300 4.31 38.88 0.54
CA THR A 300 4.40 37.45 0.80
C THR A 300 3.08 36.77 0.51
N ILE A 301 3.10 35.79 -0.39
CA ILE A 301 1.96 34.91 -0.66
C ILE A 301 2.09 33.67 0.22
N VAL A 302 1.09 33.44 1.06
CA VAL A 302 1.05 32.28 1.95
C VAL A 302 0.01 31.31 1.41
N ASN A 303 0.45 30.16 0.90
CA ASN A 303 -0.39 29.13 0.30
C ASN A 303 -0.58 27.94 1.26
N PRO A 304 -1.73 27.81 1.94
CA PRO A 304 -1.97 26.65 2.78
C PRO A 304 -2.22 25.41 1.91
N TYR A 305 -1.42 24.38 2.13
CA TYR A 305 -1.53 23.11 1.41
C TYR A 305 -1.46 21.91 2.37
N TYR A 306 -1.84 20.74 1.87
CA TYR A 306 -1.92 19.52 2.67
C TYR A 306 -0.92 18.48 2.17
N THR A 307 -0.07 17.96 3.05
CA THR A 307 0.97 16.98 2.70
C THR A 307 0.38 15.70 2.14
N PHE A 308 1.09 15.09 1.18
CA PHE A 308 0.57 13.95 0.42
C PHE A 308 0.31 12.69 1.27
N LYS A 309 1.23 12.35 2.19
CA LYS A 309 1.15 11.10 2.97
C LYS A 309 0.10 11.14 4.08
N GLN A 310 0.05 12.22 4.86
CA GLN A 310 -0.74 12.29 6.10
C GLN A 310 -1.82 13.37 6.11
N TYR A 311 -1.91 14.20 5.06
CA TYR A 311 -2.81 15.36 4.97
C TYR A 311 -2.61 16.35 6.11
N ASN A 312 -1.36 16.61 6.45
CA ASN A 312 -0.98 17.62 7.44
C ASN A 312 -0.96 18.99 6.77
N LEU A 313 -1.45 20.01 7.47
CA LEU A 313 -1.49 21.39 6.99
C LEU A 313 -0.11 22.02 7.10
N SER A 314 0.38 22.54 5.98
CA SER A 314 1.62 23.32 5.90
C SER A 314 1.35 24.59 5.10
N LEU A 315 2.16 25.61 5.30
CA LEU A 315 2.10 26.87 4.56
C LEU A 315 3.32 26.93 3.65
N GLU A 316 3.08 26.96 2.34
CA GLU A 316 4.14 27.25 1.36
C GLU A 316 4.15 28.76 1.14
N VAL A 317 5.29 29.39 1.39
CA VAL A 317 5.43 30.84 1.41
C VAL A 317 6.28 31.28 0.21
N PHE A 318 5.79 32.28 -0.53
CA PHE A 318 6.50 32.86 -1.68
C PHE A 318 6.65 34.36 -1.49
N GLU A 319 7.88 34.84 -1.57
CA GLU A 319 8.21 36.26 -1.52
C GLU A 319 8.23 36.88 -2.92
N PHE A 320 7.77 38.12 -3.03
CA PHE A 320 7.77 38.94 -4.24
C PHE A 320 7.98 40.41 -3.86
N ASP A 321 8.66 41.16 -4.74
CA ASP A 321 8.56 42.62 -4.71
C ASP A 321 7.14 43.07 -5.10
N HIS A 322 6.73 44.23 -4.58
CA HIS A 322 5.38 44.76 -4.81
C HIS A 322 5.04 44.97 -6.29
N ASP A 323 6.00 45.38 -7.11
CA ASP A 323 5.79 45.69 -8.52
C ASP A 323 5.58 44.44 -9.37
N THR A 324 6.38 43.40 -9.14
CA THR A 324 6.26 42.09 -9.77
C THR A 324 4.98 41.39 -9.32
N TYR A 325 4.63 41.46 -8.04
CA TYR A 325 3.33 40.94 -7.56
C TYR A 325 2.15 41.65 -8.23
N SER A 326 2.20 42.98 -8.29
CA SER A 326 1.18 43.81 -8.95
C SER A 326 1.09 43.49 -10.45
N TYR A 327 2.22 43.29 -11.12
CA TYR A 327 2.27 42.84 -12.50
C TYR A 327 1.63 41.46 -12.67
N MET A 328 2.03 40.47 -11.86
CA MET A 328 1.51 39.11 -11.89
C MET A 328 -0.01 39.08 -11.73
N THR A 329 -0.56 39.82 -10.76
CA THR A 329 -2.01 39.84 -10.52
C THR A 329 -2.79 40.46 -11.69
N LYS A 330 -2.25 41.51 -12.33
CA LYS A 330 -2.82 42.13 -13.55
C LYS A 330 -2.80 41.15 -14.73
N VAL A 331 -1.66 40.54 -15.03
CA VAL A 331 -1.52 39.59 -16.15
C VAL A 331 -2.38 38.34 -15.93
N LEU A 332 -2.41 37.79 -14.71
CA LEU A 332 -3.24 36.64 -14.37
C LEU A 332 -4.72 36.86 -14.69
N ARG A 333 -5.26 38.05 -14.40
CA ARG A 333 -6.66 38.41 -14.67
C ARG A 333 -7.01 38.31 -16.16
N TRP A 334 -6.09 38.71 -17.02
CA TRP A 334 -6.29 38.76 -18.48
C TRP A 334 -5.61 37.62 -19.24
N SER A 335 -4.94 36.72 -18.54
CA SER A 335 -4.13 35.62 -19.11
C SER A 335 -4.88 34.79 -20.16
N TRP A 336 -6.18 34.59 -19.99
CA TRP A 336 -7.00 33.83 -20.95
C TRP A 336 -7.11 34.51 -22.32
N LEU A 337 -7.22 35.84 -22.36
CA LEU A 337 -7.29 36.64 -23.58
C LEU A 337 -5.90 36.83 -24.18
N LEU A 338 -4.93 37.23 -23.35
CA LEU A 338 -3.54 37.46 -23.76
C LEU A 338 -2.93 36.21 -24.39
N ARG A 339 -3.21 35.02 -23.84
CA ARG A 339 -2.75 33.76 -24.40
C ARG A 339 -3.35 33.46 -25.78
N ARG A 340 -4.61 33.84 -26.03
CA ARG A 340 -5.24 33.66 -27.34
C ARG A 340 -4.53 34.50 -28.40
N LEU A 341 -4.13 35.72 -28.05
CA LEU A 341 -3.42 36.65 -28.94
C LEU A 341 -1.96 36.22 -29.19
N ASN A 342 -1.30 35.67 -28.17
CA ASN A 342 0.12 35.29 -28.24
C ASN A 342 0.36 33.83 -28.65
N ARG A 343 -0.67 33.04 -28.94
CA ARG A 343 -0.53 31.60 -29.22
C ARG A 343 0.41 31.28 -30.39
N LYS A 344 0.49 32.17 -31.39
CA LYS A 344 1.38 32.00 -32.56
C LYS A 344 2.87 32.10 -32.21
N LYS A 345 3.24 32.67 -31.05
CA LYS A 345 4.64 32.80 -30.63
C LYS A 345 5.25 31.47 -30.19
N ASP A 346 4.43 30.46 -29.89
CA ASP A 346 4.86 29.11 -29.49
C ASP A 346 6.00 29.09 -28.46
N ILE A 347 5.74 29.66 -27.28
CA ILE A 347 6.74 29.81 -26.21
C ILE A 347 6.90 28.50 -25.44
N TRP A 348 8.14 28.01 -25.32
CA TRP A 348 8.50 26.82 -24.58
C TRP A 348 9.31 27.20 -23.35
N LEU A 349 8.89 26.74 -22.17
CA LEU A 349 9.70 26.84 -20.96
C LEU A 349 10.38 25.51 -20.69
N VAL A 350 11.68 25.56 -20.42
CA VAL A 350 12.51 24.42 -20.05
C VAL A 350 13.15 24.67 -18.69
N GLY A 351 13.29 23.64 -17.87
CA GLY A 351 14.08 23.73 -16.65
C GLY A 351 13.88 22.58 -15.68
N GLU A 352 14.58 22.67 -14.56
CA GLU A 352 14.61 21.63 -13.53
C GLU A 352 14.00 22.14 -12.21
N ARG A 353 14.85 22.46 -11.24
CA ARG A 353 14.51 23.28 -10.08
C ARG A 353 15.04 24.68 -10.33
N SER A 354 14.48 25.67 -9.64
CA SER A 354 14.88 27.07 -9.81
C SER A 354 16.37 27.32 -9.62
N TYR A 355 17.11 26.44 -8.95
CA TYR A 355 18.55 26.57 -8.71
C TYR A 355 19.42 25.57 -9.49
N LYS A 356 18.87 24.73 -10.39
CA LYS A 356 19.61 23.67 -11.11
C LYS A 356 19.57 23.83 -12.64
N ALA A 357 20.68 23.52 -13.29
CA ALA A 357 20.90 23.44 -14.73
C ALA A 357 22.07 22.49 -15.06
N GLN A 358 21.86 21.19 -14.85
CA GLN A 358 22.89 20.16 -15.12
C GLN A 358 22.33 18.79 -15.55
N ASP A 359 21.00 18.60 -15.53
CA ASP A 359 20.33 17.32 -15.79
C ASP A 359 19.65 17.34 -17.18
N THR A 360 18.71 16.44 -17.43
CA THR A 360 17.96 16.33 -18.70
C THR A 360 17.33 17.64 -19.18
N GLY A 361 16.94 18.55 -18.28
CA GLY A 361 16.36 19.84 -18.63
C GLY A 361 17.40 20.75 -19.27
N TYR A 362 18.60 20.81 -18.69
CA TYR A 362 19.73 21.54 -19.25
C TYR A 362 20.17 20.98 -20.61
N HIS A 363 20.37 19.67 -20.73
CA HIS A 363 20.80 19.05 -22.00
C HIS A 363 19.78 19.30 -23.13
N PHE A 364 18.48 19.23 -22.84
CA PHE A 364 17.45 19.47 -23.84
C PHE A 364 17.40 20.94 -24.24
N PHE A 365 17.56 21.86 -23.28
CA PHE A 365 17.64 23.28 -23.57
C PHE A 365 18.85 23.62 -24.44
N LYS A 366 20.02 23.06 -24.13
CA LYS A 366 21.24 23.22 -24.92
C LYS A 366 21.01 22.78 -26.38
N PHE A 367 20.48 21.57 -26.58
CA PHE A 367 20.10 21.08 -27.90
C PHE A 367 19.14 22.03 -28.64
N MET A 368 18.10 22.54 -27.96
CA MET A 368 17.16 23.47 -28.58
C MET A 368 17.81 24.79 -29.00
N ARG A 369 18.78 25.29 -28.22
CA ARG A 369 19.50 26.53 -28.56
C ARG A 369 20.50 26.34 -29.69
N GLU A 370 21.15 25.18 -29.77
CA GLU A 370 22.14 24.84 -30.80
C GLU A 370 21.48 24.44 -32.13
N SER A 371 20.46 23.59 -32.10
CA SER A 371 19.82 23.00 -33.30
C SER A 371 18.57 23.75 -33.77
N HIS A 372 17.91 24.50 -32.89
CA HIS A 372 16.66 25.22 -33.19
C HIS A 372 16.65 26.66 -32.65
N PRO A 373 17.65 27.50 -33.01
CA PRO A 373 17.83 28.83 -32.42
C PRO A 373 16.65 29.79 -32.63
N ASP A 374 15.88 29.61 -33.71
CA ASP A 374 14.70 30.43 -34.05
C ASP A 374 13.47 30.15 -33.16
N LYS A 375 13.47 29.05 -32.40
CA LYS A 375 12.36 28.71 -31.51
C LYS A 375 12.43 29.55 -30.24
N ASN A 376 11.25 29.98 -29.78
CA ASN A 376 11.07 30.72 -28.53
C ASN A 376 11.17 29.78 -27.30
N VAL A 377 12.35 29.22 -27.07
CA VAL A 377 12.66 28.32 -25.95
C VAL A 377 13.44 29.07 -24.89
N TYR A 378 12.98 29.02 -23.65
CA TYR A 378 13.59 29.72 -22.53
C TYR A 378 13.90 28.79 -21.36
N TYR A 379 15.05 29.00 -20.71
CA TYR A 379 15.42 28.29 -19.49
C TYR A 379 15.04 29.11 -18.24
N VAL A 380 14.42 28.49 -17.25
CA VAL A 380 14.04 29.17 -15.99
C VAL A 380 15.03 28.84 -14.89
N ILE A 381 15.71 29.86 -14.35
CA ILE A 381 16.69 29.71 -13.26
C ILE A 381 16.77 30.97 -12.41
N ASP A 382 17.10 30.82 -11.14
CA ASP A 382 17.40 31.90 -10.21
C ASP A 382 18.74 32.54 -10.58
N LYS A 383 18.77 33.88 -10.63
CA LYS A 383 19.98 34.66 -10.94
C LYS A 383 21.13 34.41 -9.96
N ASN A 384 20.80 34.01 -8.73
CA ASN A 384 21.79 33.74 -7.68
C ASN A 384 22.24 32.28 -7.66
N SER A 385 21.75 31.43 -8.58
CA SER A 385 22.19 30.04 -8.64
C SER A 385 23.65 29.95 -9.13
N PRO A 386 24.51 29.15 -8.47
CA PRO A 386 25.85 28.84 -8.99
C PRO A 386 25.83 28.18 -10.38
N GLU A 387 24.73 27.51 -10.75
CA GLU A 387 24.56 26.84 -12.04
C GLU A 387 24.02 27.78 -13.14
N TYR A 388 23.74 29.06 -12.83
CA TYR A 388 23.37 30.07 -13.83
C TYR A 388 24.39 30.19 -14.98
N ARG A 389 25.68 30.07 -14.63
CA ARG A 389 26.81 30.08 -15.57
C ARG A 389 26.70 29.02 -16.68
N ASN A 390 25.95 27.94 -16.48
CA ASN A 390 25.82 26.88 -17.47
C ASN A 390 24.86 27.28 -18.61
N VAL A 391 23.87 28.13 -18.33
CA VAL A 391 22.81 28.49 -19.28
C VAL A 391 22.96 29.91 -19.83
N GLU A 392 23.64 30.80 -19.11
CA GLU A 392 23.91 32.17 -19.55
C GLU A 392 24.51 32.26 -20.97
N PRO A 393 25.53 31.44 -21.35
CA PRO A 393 26.12 31.51 -22.69
C PRO A 393 25.15 31.10 -23.82
N LEU A 394 24.07 30.38 -23.51
CA LEU A 394 23.12 29.85 -24.50
C LEU A 394 22.00 30.85 -24.87
N GLY A 395 21.91 31.98 -24.14
CA GLY A 395 20.85 32.98 -24.29
C GLY A 395 19.47 32.48 -23.84
N ASN A 396 18.43 33.30 -24.03
CA ASN A 396 17.03 32.99 -23.66
C ASN A 396 16.84 32.48 -22.21
N VAL A 397 17.50 33.12 -21.25
CA VAL A 397 17.36 32.76 -19.84
C VAL A 397 16.33 33.67 -19.16
N LEU A 398 15.34 33.08 -18.49
CA LEU A 398 14.35 33.79 -17.69
C LEU A 398 14.72 33.70 -16.22
N HIS A 399 15.00 34.85 -15.61
CA HIS A 399 15.27 34.91 -14.18
C HIS A 399 14.01 34.55 -13.39
N PHE A 400 14.17 33.62 -12.44
CA PHE A 400 13.07 33.14 -11.61
C PHE A 400 12.35 34.32 -10.92
N LYS A 401 11.01 34.22 -10.87
CA LYS A 401 10.06 35.27 -10.43
C LYS A 401 10.08 36.63 -11.15
N SER A 402 10.90 36.87 -12.17
CA SER A 402 10.86 38.14 -12.91
C SER A 402 9.53 38.38 -13.66
N LYS A 403 9.27 39.63 -14.07
CA LYS A 403 8.09 39.98 -14.89
C LYS A 403 8.05 39.20 -16.20
N ASP A 404 9.20 39.03 -16.86
CA ASP A 404 9.32 38.25 -18.10
C ASP A 404 9.06 36.77 -17.86
N HIS A 405 9.54 36.22 -16.76
CA HIS A 405 9.25 34.85 -16.37
C HIS A 405 7.74 34.63 -16.14
N ILE A 406 7.07 35.54 -15.42
CA ILE A 406 5.62 35.47 -15.19
C ILE A 406 4.85 35.51 -16.51
N TRP A 407 5.21 36.44 -17.41
CA TRP A 407 4.59 36.57 -18.72
C TRP A 407 4.74 35.29 -19.54
N ASN A 408 5.98 34.83 -19.73
CA ASN A 408 6.27 33.66 -20.55
C ASN A 408 5.64 32.40 -19.96
N THR A 409 5.57 32.24 -18.63
CA THR A 409 4.87 31.10 -18.00
C THR A 409 3.39 31.06 -18.31
N LEU A 410 2.71 32.22 -18.30
CA LEU A 410 1.27 32.29 -18.60
C LEU A 410 0.97 32.14 -20.09
N MET A 411 1.90 32.57 -20.95
CA MET A 411 1.78 32.51 -22.41
C MET A 411 2.29 31.20 -23.01
N ALA A 412 3.07 30.41 -22.27
CA ALA A 412 3.69 29.18 -22.73
C ALA A 412 2.68 28.22 -23.38
N THR A 413 3.11 27.64 -24.50
CA THR A 413 2.42 26.53 -25.16
C THR A 413 2.93 25.19 -24.65
N LYS A 414 4.21 25.12 -24.25
CA LYS A 414 4.88 23.92 -23.72
C LYS A 414 5.67 24.26 -22.45
N ILE A 415 5.62 23.36 -21.46
CA ILE A 415 6.48 23.42 -20.26
C ILE A 415 7.14 22.06 -20.12
N VAL A 416 8.45 22.04 -20.29
CA VAL A 416 9.30 20.85 -20.34
C VAL A 416 10.15 20.84 -19.07
N SER A 417 10.01 19.81 -18.25
CA SER A 417 10.78 19.73 -17.00
C SER A 417 11.20 18.32 -16.64
N SER A 418 12.42 18.19 -16.10
CA SER A 418 12.93 16.96 -15.47
C SER A 418 12.25 16.63 -14.16
N HIS A 419 11.63 17.64 -13.54
CA HIS A 419 10.88 17.56 -12.31
C HIS A 419 9.41 17.92 -12.60
N HIS A 420 8.63 18.15 -11.54
CA HIS A 420 7.28 18.66 -11.74
C HIS A 420 7.32 20.03 -12.44
N ALA A 421 6.51 20.23 -13.48
CA ALA A 421 6.35 21.52 -14.15
C ALA A 421 6.11 22.73 -13.21
N ASP A 422 5.48 22.52 -12.05
CA ASP A 422 5.19 23.55 -11.06
C ASP A 422 6.47 24.08 -10.36
N TYR A 423 7.62 23.41 -10.52
CA TYR A 423 8.93 23.96 -10.11
C TYR A 423 9.36 25.13 -10.99
N LEU A 424 8.87 25.21 -12.23
CA LEU A 424 9.16 26.28 -13.18
C LEU A 424 8.16 27.43 -13.10
N TYR A 425 7.20 27.41 -12.18
CA TYR A 425 6.28 28.53 -12.01
C TYR A 425 6.81 29.51 -10.96
N PRO A 426 6.53 30.81 -11.10
CA PRO A 426 6.89 31.81 -10.09
C PRO A 426 6.20 31.55 -8.73
N THR A 427 5.04 30.89 -8.74
CA THR A 427 4.30 30.48 -7.54
C THR A 427 3.47 29.22 -7.80
N ARG A 428 3.31 28.38 -6.78
CA ARG A 428 2.51 27.13 -6.84
C ARG A 428 1.10 27.31 -6.28
N THR A 429 0.59 28.54 -6.28
CA THR A 429 -0.79 28.77 -5.85
C THR A 429 -1.79 28.12 -6.81
N PRO A 430 -2.91 27.56 -6.31
CA PRO A 430 -3.92 26.94 -7.17
C PRO A 430 -4.49 27.87 -8.24
N ARG A 431 -4.52 29.19 -7.98
CA ARG A 431 -4.96 30.20 -8.95
C ARG A 431 -3.99 30.31 -10.13
N PHE A 432 -2.68 30.36 -9.85
CA PHE A 432 -1.65 30.45 -10.89
C PHE A 432 -1.57 29.16 -11.72
N ILE A 433 -1.49 28.00 -11.05
CA ILE A 433 -1.44 26.68 -11.70
C ILE A 433 -2.63 26.48 -12.66
N LYS A 434 -3.84 26.92 -12.27
CA LYS A 434 -5.04 26.83 -13.12
C LYS A 434 -4.99 27.75 -14.34
N ALA A 435 -4.28 28.87 -14.25
CA ALA A 435 -4.14 29.84 -15.33
C ALA A 435 -3.15 29.36 -16.41
N VAL A 436 -2.14 28.56 -16.03
CA VAL A 436 -1.21 27.89 -16.95
C VAL A 436 -1.95 26.80 -17.73
N LYS A 437 -1.93 26.90 -19.07
CA LYS A 437 -2.61 25.98 -20.00
C LYS A 437 -1.66 25.28 -20.98
N ALA A 438 -0.36 25.43 -20.79
CA ALA A 438 0.66 24.76 -21.57
C ALA A 438 0.53 23.22 -21.46
N THR A 439 0.94 22.51 -22.52
CA THR A 439 1.20 21.07 -22.43
C THR A 439 2.41 20.85 -21.53
N LYS A 440 2.26 20.01 -20.52
CA LYS A 440 3.30 19.68 -19.54
C LYS A 440 4.00 18.41 -19.97
N ILE A 441 5.31 18.49 -20.17
CA ILE A 441 6.16 17.40 -20.60
C ILE A 441 7.14 17.08 -19.49
N PHE A 442 7.13 15.82 -19.06
CA PHE A 442 7.99 15.32 -18.01
C PHE A 442 9.14 14.53 -18.61
N LEU A 443 10.34 15.10 -18.53
CA LEU A 443 11.58 14.51 -19.05
C LEU A 443 12.17 13.45 -18.13
N GLN A 444 11.68 13.34 -16.89
CA GLN A 444 12.31 12.59 -15.80
C GLN A 444 13.73 13.09 -15.42
N HIS A 445 14.24 12.60 -14.30
CA HIS A 445 15.61 12.85 -13.79
C HIS A 445 16.41 11.55 -13.60
N GLY A 446 15.88 10.43 -14.08
CA GLY A 446 16.47 9.10 -13.99
C GLY A 446 15.43 8.02 -14.21
N VAL A 447 15.89 6.81 -14.52
CA VAL A 447 15.04 5.63 -14.74
C VAL A 447 14.26 5.31 -13.47
N MET A 448 12.94 5.14 -13.60
CA MET A 448 12.07 4.81 -12.46
C MET A 448 12.06 3.31 -12.14
N GLY A 449 11.64 3.00 -10.91
CA GLY A 449 11.15 1.66 -10.58
C GLY A 449 11.62 1.13 -9.22
N THR A 450 12.86 1.43 -8.82
CA THR A 450 13.46 0.88 -7.58
C THR A 450 12.63 1.15 -6.33
N LYS A 451 11.99 2.33 -6.26
CA LYS A 451 11.01 2.68 -5.22
C LYS A 451 9.59 2.78 -5.78
N ASN A 452 8.60 2.55 -4.92
CA ASN A 452 7.21 2.80 -5.26
C ASN A 452 6.91 4.31 -5.36
N MET A 453 6.82 4.82 -6.59
CA MET A 453 6.63 6.26 -6.86
C MET A 453 5.21 6.64 -7.29
N ILE A 454 4.20 5.75 -7.20
CA ILE A 454 2.82 6.05 -7.60
C ILE A 454 2.26 7.29 -6.88
N ALA A 455 2.60 7.44 -5.59
CA ALA A 455 2.12 8.57 -4.80
C ALA A 455 2.69 9.93 -5.26
N ASN A 456 3.81 9.92 -5.98
CA ASN A 456 4.56 11.08 -6.42
C ASN A 456 4.29 11.43 -7.88
N TYR A 457 4.26 10.42 -8.76
CA TYR A 457 4.18 10.61 -10.20
C TYR A 457 3.01 9.89 -10.87
N GLY A 458 2.13 9.20 -10.13
CA GLY A 458 0.98 8.51 -10.74
C GLY A 458 0.00 9.49 -11.40
N LYS A 459 -0.75 9.07 -12.41
CA LYS A 459 -1.73 9.93 -13.12
C LYS A 459 -2.78 10.54 -12.17
N LYS A 460 -3.14 9.80 -11.13
CA LYS A 460 -4.07 10.20 -10.06
C LYS A 460 -3.38 10.73 -8.81
N SER A 461 -2.06 10.87 -8.83
CA SER A 461 -1.31 11.45 -7.72
C SER A 461 -1.70 12.93 -7.57
N ARG A 462 -1.63 13.42 -6.34
CA ARG A 462 -2.02 14.80 -6.08
C ARG A 462 -0.82 15.69 -6.25
N GLY A 463 -1.03 16.85 -6.87
CA GLY A 463 0.05 17.81 -7.06
C GLY A 463 1.20 17.25 -7.89
N PHE A 464 0.91 16.30 -8.79
CA PHE A 464 1.68 16.00 -10.00
C PHE A 464 0.72 15.94 -11.17
N ASN A 465 0.99 16.72 -12.20
CA ASN A 465 0.17 16.76 -13.41
C ASN A 465 1.10 16.91 -14.61
N THR A 466 1.15 15.88 -15.43
CA THR A 466 1.86 15.86 -16.70
C THR A 466 0.95 15.34 -17.80
N ASP A 467 1.06 15.94 -18.98
CA ASP A 467 0.33 15.52 -20.17
C ASP A 467 1.15 14.48 -20.95
N VAL A 468 2.48 14.66 -21.02
CA VAL A 468 3.41 13.75 -21.72
C VAL A 468 4.46 13.22 -20.73
N PHE A 469 4.73 11.92 -20.80
CA PHE A 469 5.72 11.22 -19.98
C PHE A 469 6.76 10.56 -20.90
N LEU A 470 8.02 10.98 -20.80
CA LEU A 470 9.09 10.43 -21.63
C LEU A 470 9.87 9.38 -20.85
N VAL A 471 10.15 8.23 -21.44
CA VAL A 471 10.81 7.08 -20.78
C VAL A 471 11.95 6.51 -21.63
N SER A 472 12.76 5.64 -21.04
CA SER A 472 14.00 5.12 -21.64
C SER A 472 13.83 3.79 -22.38
N SER A 473 12.83 2.98 -22.01
CA SER A 473 12.55 1.70 -22.66
C SER A 473 11.06 1.34 -22.71
N ASP A 474 10.73 0.33 -23.50
CA ASP A 474 9.38 -0.25 -23.54
C ASP A 474 9.01 -0.86 -22.16
N PHE A 475 9.98 -1.44 -21.45
CA PHE A 475 9.76 -1.95 -20.10
C PHE A 475 9.37 -0.85 -19.10
N GLU A 476 10.05 0.30 -19.16
CA GLU A 476 9.68 1.46 -18.34
C GLU A 476 8.32 2.01 -18.75
N LYS A 477 8.01 2.07 -20.05
CA LYS A 477 6.70 2.47 -20.56
C LYS A 477 5.59 1.59 -19.98
N ASP A 478 5.76 0.27 -20.00
CA ASP A 478 4.79 -0.68 -19.48
C ASP A 478 4.55 -0.46 -17.97
N MET A 479 5.59 -0.16 -17.21
CA MET A 479 5.47 0.19 -15.80
C MET A 479 4.68 1.50 -15.61
N ILE A 480 4.98 2.56 -16.37
CA ILE A 480 4.27 3.85 -16.25
C ILE A 480 2.79 3.71 -16.66
N VAL A 481 2.48 2.90 -17.67
CA VAL A 481 1.09 2.62 -18.06
C VAL A 481 0.36 1.81 -16.99
N ASN A 482 0.94 0.68 -16.58
CA ASN A 482 0.23 -0.29 -15.73
C ASN A 482 0.19 0.13 -14.25
N ASP A 483 1.31 0.60 -13.70
CA ASP A 483 1.43 0.89 -12.26
C ASP A 483 1.09 2.35 -11.94
N PHE A 484 1.46 3.30 -12.82
CA PHE A 484 1.19 4.72 -12.64
C PHE A 484 -0.14 5.18 -13.28
N GLU A 485 -0.82 4.30 -14.00
CA GLU A 485 -2.14 4.49 -14.63
C GLU A 485 -2.16 5.61 -15.70
N TYR A 486 -1.08 5.75 -16.47
CA TYR A 486 -1.04 6.63 -17.63
C TYR A 486 -1.65 5.96 -18.87
N ASP A 487 -2.20 6.78 -19.77
CA ASP A 487 -2.64 6.31 -21.08
C ASP A 487 -1.40 5.99 -21.95
N PRO A 488 -1.35 4.85 -22.66
CA PRO A 488 -0.23 4.51 -23.53
C PRO A 488 0.11 5.57 -24.60
N SER A 489 -0.87 6.39 -24.99
CA SER A 489 -0.70 7.51 -25.95
C SER A 489 -0.09 8.77 -25.34
N ASP A 490 0.04 8.83 -24.00
CA ASP A 490 0.71 9.91 -23.27
C ASP A 490 2.16 9.53 -22.88
N VAL A 491 2.59 8.28 -23.12
CA VAL A 491 3.91 7.77 -22.69
C VAL A 491 4.75 7.37 -23.90
N PHE A 492 5.92 7.99 -24.06
CA PHE A 492 6.78 7.82 -25.23
C PHE A 492 8.18 7.35 -24.85
N VAL A 493 8.69 6.36 -25.59
CA VAL A 493 10.06 5.87 -25.43
C VAL A 493 10.98 6.70 -26.29
N THR A 494 11.82 7.52 -25.66
CA THR A 494 12.75 8.45 -26.35
C THR A 494 14.18 8.29 -25.87
N GLY A 495 14.41 7.73 -24.68
CA GLY A 495 15.62 7.98 -23.92
C GLY A 495 15.53 9.31 -23.16
N LEU A 496 16.43 9.52 -22.20
CA LEU A 496 16.56 10.78 -21.49
C LEU A 496 17.49 11.72 -22.25
N SER A 497 17.21 13.02 -22.26
CA SER A 497 18.00 14.02 -22.98
C SER A 497 19.50 14.01 -22.65
N ARG A 498 19.86 13.72 -21.39
CA ARG A 498 21.25 13.61 -20.95
C ARG A 498 21.99 12.40 -21.51
N PHE A 499 21.27 11.41 -22.05
CA PHE A 499 21.88 10.17 -22.56
C PHE A 499 22.72 10.39 -23.81
N ASP A 500 22.40 11.41 -24.61
CA ASP A 500 23.25 11.79 -25.75
C ASP A 500 24.66 12.18 -25.27
N SER A 501 24.76 12.85 -24.12
CA SER A 501 26.06 13.18 -23.51
C SER A 501 26.69 12.01 -22.76
N LEU A 502 25.88 11.14 -22.13
CA LEU A 502 26.35 9.96 -21.40
C LEU A 502 26.99 8.93 -22.34
N LEU A 503 26.31 8.63 -23.45
CA LEU A 503 26.70 7.61 -24.43
C LEU A 503 27.77 8.09 -25.42
N ASN A 504 28.09 9.39 -25.42
CA ASN A 504 29.18 9.92 -26.22
C ASN A 504 30.54 9.42 -25.69
N ASN A 505 31.36 8.83 -26.55
CA ASN A 505 32.69 8.30 -26.19
C ASN A 505 33.77 9.38 -26.22
N ASP A 506 33.57 10.46 -25.46
CA ASP A 506 34.46 11.64 -25.40
C ASP A 506 35.36 11.68 -24.15
N THR A 507 35.28 10.67 -23.29
CA THR A 507 35.93 10.65 -21.97
C THR A 507 36.78 9.39 -21.82
N GLU A 508 38.02 9.55 -21.37
CA GLU A 508 38.91 8.43 -21.03
C GLU A 508 38.42 7.72 -19.75
N ILE A 509 38.35 6.38 -19.80
CA ILE A 509 37.97 5.57 -18.64
C ILE A 509 39.19 5.41 -17.74
N LYS A 510 39.07 5.88 -16.51
CA LYS A 510 40.05 5.70 -15.45
C LYS A 510 39.75 4.41 -14.70
N ARG A 511 40.80 3.72 -14.27
CA ARG A 511 40.69 2.50 -13.45
C ARG A 511 40.36 2.87 -12.00
N GLN A 512 39.13 3.35 -11.78
CA GLN A 512 38.65 3.80 -10.48
C GLN A 512 37.31 3.13 -10.12
N LEU A 513 37.17 2.80 -8.83
CA LEU A 513 35.98 2.26 -8.19
C LEU A 513 35.17 3.40 -7.55
N LEU A 514 33.97 3.64 -8.04
CA LEU A 514 33.06 4.64 -7.51
C LEU A 514 32.12 4.06 -6.46
N ILE A 515 32.19 4.55 -5.23
CA ILE A 515 31.23 4.23 -4.16
C ILE A 515 30.28 5.42 -4.00
N ILE A 516 28.99 5.21 -4.29
CA ILE A 516 27.97 6.29 -4.28
C ILE A 516 26.66 5.82 -3.63
N PRO A 517 26.53 5.97 -2.30
CA PRO A 517 25.37 5.47 -1.56
C PRO A 517 24.16 6.41 -1.62
N THR A 518 22.95 5.87 -1.44
CA THR A 518 21.71 6.65 -1.39
C THR A 518 21.40 7.11 0.03
N TRP A 519 20.92 8.35 0.22
CA TRP A 519 20.50 8.83 1.55
C TRP A 519 19.30 8.07 2.14
N ARG A 520 19.25 7.98 3.48
CA ARG A 520 18.16 7.34 4.24
C ARG A 520 17.28 8.36 4.96
N ASP A 521 16.02 8.44 4.56
CA ASP A 521 15.04 9.40 5.09
C ASP A 521 14.74 9.25 6.60
N TRP A 522 15.08 8.12 7.21
CA TRP A 522 14.90 7.88 8.65
C TRP A 522 16.06 8.36 9.51
N ILE A 523 17.17 8.81 8.90
CA ILE A 523 18.30 9.41 9.60
C ILE A 523 17.95 10.90 9.78
N GLY A 524 17.56 11.27 11.00
CA GLY A 524 16.94 12.57 11.28
C GLY A 524 17.83 13.60 11.99
N SER A 525 18.85 13.19 12.74
CA SER A 525 19.67 14.05 13.60
C SER A 525 21.16 13.64 13.61
N ASN A 526 22.06 14.56 14.00
CA ASN A 526 23.50 14.30 14.08
C ASN A 526 23.91 13.39 15.24
N MET A 527 23.17 13.44 16.37
CA MET A 527 23.49 12.61 17.53
C MET A 527 23.22 11.12 17.27
N ASP A 528 22.41 10.78 16.26
CA ASP A 528 22.11 9.38 15.90
C ASP A 528 22.95 8.85 14.72
N PHE A 529 23.67 9.69 13.96
CA PHE A 529 24.26 9.26 12.68
C PHE A 529 25.34 8.19 12.86
N THR A 530 26.27 8.40 13.78
CA THR A 530 27.40 7.49 14.07
C THR A 530 26.95 6.17 14.68
N GLU A 531 25.77 6.12 15.28
CA GLU A 531 25.17 4.90 15.84
C GLU A 531 24.36 4.11 14.80
N THR A 532 24.19 4.63 13.59
CA THR A 532 23.43 3.94 12.55
C THR A 532 24.24 2.81 11.91
N GLU A 533 23.57 1.68 11.62
CA GLU A 533 24.12 0.63 10.76
C GLU A 533 24.59 1.23 9.41
N TYR A 534 23.86 2.21 8.86
CA TYR A 534 24.24 2.88 7.61
C TYR A 534 25.64 3.49 7.69
N PHE A 535 25.95 4.22 8.76
CA PHE A 535 27.28 4.79 8.97
C PHE A 535 28.32 3.68 9.12
N GLN A 536 28.07 2.72 10.01
CA GLN A 536 28.99 1.60 10.29
C GLN A 536 29.37 0.85 9.00
N ARG A 537 28.39 0.43 8.19
CA ARG A 537 28.63 -0.33 6.95
C ARG A 537 29.52 0.40 5.94
N TYR A 538 29.28 1.70 5.71
CA TYR A 538 30.09 2.45 4.76
C TYR A 538 31.43 2.87 5.35
N HIS A 539 31.48 3.15 6.64
CA HIS A 539 32.73 3.42 7.36
C HIS A 539 33.66 2.20 7.32
N ASP A 540 33.15 1.01 7.65
CA ASP A 540 33.90 -0.25 7.62
C ASP A 540 34.39 -0.59 6.21
N LEU A 541 33.55 -0.37 5.19
CA LEU A 541 33.92 -0.62 3.81
C LEU A 541 35.08 0.27 3.35
N VAL A 542 35.01 1.59 3.58
CA VAL A 542 36.06 2.51 3.12
C VAL A 542 37.35 2.42 3.95
N HIS A 543 37.31 1.80 5.13
CA HIS A 543 38.49 1.50 5.96
C HIS A 543 38.94 0.03 5.87
N SER A 544 38.34 -0.78 5.01
CA SER A 544 38.67 -2.21 4.91
C SER A 544 40.08 -2.44 4.36
N ASP A 545 40.95 -3.07 5.17
CA ASP A 545 42.30 -3.47 4.75
C ASP A 545 42.30 -4.36 3.50
N GLU A 546 41.29 -5.22 3.37
CA GLU A 546 41.10 -6.09 2.21
C GLU A 546 40.78 -5.28 0.95
N LEU A 547 39.85 -4.31 1.03
CA LEU A 547 39.54 -3.41 -0.09
C LEU A 547 40.79 -2.65 -0.58
N HIS A 548 41.57 -2.12 0.36
CA HIS A 548 42.80 -1.38 0.05
C HIS A 548 43.91 -2.29 -0.51
N SER A 549 43.98 -3.53 -0.03
CA SER A 549 44.89 -4.54 -0.56
C SER A 549 44.52 -4.94 -1.99
N LEU A 550 43.22 -5.07 -2.29
CA LEU A 550 42.71 -5.29 -3.65
C LEU A 550 43.02 -4.11 -4.56
N ALA A 551 42.81 -2.88 -4.10
CA ALA A 551 43.12 -1.65 -4.85
C ALA A 551 44.59 -1.56 -5.22
N LYS A 552 45.51 -1.91 -4.30
CA LYS A 552 46.95 -1.97 -4.55
C LYS A 552 47.31 -3.12 -5.51
N ARG A 553 46.76 -4.32 -5.30
CA ARG A 553 47.06 -5.52 -6.09
C ARG A 553 46.63 -5.36 -7.55
N TYR A 554 45.42 -4.86 -7.77
CA TYR A 554 44.83 -4.72 -9.10
C TYR A 554 44.92 -3.28 -9.65
N GLY A 555 45.56 -2.36 -8.95
CA GLY A 555 45.89 -1.01 -9.43
C GLY A 555 44.68 -0.15 -9.79
N PHE A 556 43.77 0.08 -8.83
CA PHE A 556 42.63 0.98 -9.01
C PHE A 556 42.47 2.01 -7.87
N GLU A 557 41.96 3.20 -8.19
CA GLU A 557 41.64 4.25 -7.21
C GLU A 557 40.25 4.04 -6.61
N ILE A 558 40.05 4.34 -5.32
CA ILE A 558 38.73 4.28 -4.67
C ILE A 558 38.20 5.70 -4.46
N ILE A 559 37.00 5.97 -4.96
CA ILE A 559 36.33 7.26 -4.84
C ILE A 559 35.04 7.09 -4.06
N PHE A 560 34.88 7.86 -2.97
CA PHE A 560 33.66 7.87 -2.17
C PHE A 560 32.88 9.17 -2.39
N CYS A 561 31.76 9.07 -3.11
CA CYS A 561 30.94 10.23 -3.47
C CYS A 561 29.74 10.37 -2.50
N LEU A 562 29.78 11.40 -1.66
CA LEU A 562 28.76 11.69 -0.66
C LEU A 562 27.53 12.36 -1.30
N HIS A 563 26.34 11.82 -1.01
CA HIS A 563 25.05 12.43 -1.38
C HIS A 563 24.91 13.84 -0.74
N PRO A 564 24.15 14.79 -1.31
CA PRO A 564 24.02 16.16 -0.77
C PRO A 564 23.60 16.22 0.71
N ASN A 565 22.63 15.39 1.10
CA ASN A 565 22.21 15.29 2.52
C ASN A 565 23.29 14.66 3.44
N MET A 566 24.30 14.01 2.88
CA MET A 566 25.44 13.46 3.63
C MET A 566 26.58 14.45 3.84
N GLN A 567 26.58 15.59 3.12
CA GLN A 567 27.70 16.54 3.15
C GLN A 567 27.97 17.12 4.53
N MET A 568 26.93 17.24 5.35
CA MET A 568 27.07 17.65 6.75
C MET A 568 27.86 16.65 7.62
N TYR A 569 28.06 15.43 7.12
CA TYR A 569 28.81 14.34 7.75
C TYR A 569 30.17 14.08 7.10
N THR A 570 30.61 14.90 6.14
CA THR A 570 31.89 14.70 5.43
C THR A 570 33.08 14.58 6.39
N ASN A 571 33.04 15.26 7.54
CA ASN A 571 34.10 15.19 8.56
C ASN A 571 34.33 13.78 9.13
N TYR A 572 33.32 12.91 9.13
CA TYR A 572 33.43 11.53 9.66
C TYR A 572 34.10 10.54 8.69
N PHE A 573 34.47 11.00 7.49
CA PHE A 573 35.12 10.18 6.47
C PHE A 573 36.45 10.79 5.99
N LYS A 574 36.94 11.84 6.64
CA LYS A 574 38.16 12.56 6.20
C LYS A 574 39.44 11.74 6.36
N ASP A 575 39.45 10.84 7.32
CA ASP A 575 40.53 9.91 7.64
C ASP A 575 40.50 8.64 6.81
N ALA A 576 39.40 8.38 6.08
CA ALA A 576 39.30 7.24 5.19
C ALA A 576 40.37 7.32 4.09
N PRO A 577 41.16 6.25 3.84
CA PRO A 577 42.20 6.23 2.83
C PRO A 577 41.62 6.06 1.41
N VAL A 578 40.64 6.89 1.06
CA VAL A 578 39.93 6.97 -0.22
C VAL A 578 39.75 8.42 -0.64
N ARG A 579 39.49 8.68 -1.93
CA ARG A 579 39.17 10.04 -2.38
C ARG A 579 37.71 10.38 -2.10
N VAL A 580 37.46 11.15 -1.05
CA VAL A 580 36.11 11.62 -0.69
C VAL A 580 35.73 12.86 -1.51
N ILE A 581 34.58 12.82 -2.17
CA ILE A 581 34.03 13.92 -2.98
C ILE A 581 32.57 14.16 -2.59
N SER A 582 32.13 15.42 -2.57
CA SER A 582 30.72 15.77 -2.36
C SER A 582 29.99 16.03 -3.68
N GLN A 583 28.75 15.52 -3.84
CA GLN A 583 27.94 15.83 -5.04
C GLN A 583 27.73 17.35 -5.19
N GLY A 584 28.18 17.93 -6.30
CA GLY A 584 28.17 19.37 -6.56
C GLY A 584 29.57 19.98 -6.70
N GLU A 585 30.61 19.34 -6.16
CA GLU A 585 32.02 19.68 -6.42
C GLU A 585 32.45 19.19 -7.81
N VAL A 586 31.94 18.03 -8.21
CA VAL A 586 32.19 17.40 -9.52
C VAL A 586 30.86 17.04 -10.18
N ASN A 587 30.80 17.13 -11.50
CA ASN A 587 29.65 16.68 -12.27
C ASN A 587 29.54 15.14 -12.18
N VAL A 588 28.40 14.64 -11.70
CA VAL A 588 28.18 13.21 -11.53
C VAL A 588 28.28 12.44 -12.85
N GLN A 589 27.78 12.99 -13.97
CA GLN A 589 27.89 12.33 -15.29
C GLN A 589 29.35 12.07 -15.68
N THR A 590 30.23 13.05 -15.48
CA THR A 590 31.67 12.88 -15.72
C THR A 590 32.24 11.75 -14.85
N LEU A 591 31.88 11.71 -13.57
CA LEU A 591 32.35 10.68 -12.65
C LEU A 591 31.89 9.27 -13.07
N LEU A 592 30.68 9.12 -13.62
CA LEU A 592 30.18 7.85 -14.17
C LEU A 592 30.95 7.43 -15.43
N LYS A 593 31.26 8.38 -16.32
CA LYS A 593 32.01 8.12 -17.55
C LYS A 593 33.46 7.75 -17.28
N GLU A 594 34.09 8.40 -16.31
CA GLU A 594 35.48 8.11 -15.94
C GLU A 594 35.61 6.80 -15.16
N SER A 595 34.64 6.41 -14.32
CA SER A 595 34.83 5.24 -13.42
C SER A 595 34.69 3.90 -14.14
N ALA A 596 35.52 2.92 -13.80
CA ALA A 596 35.48 1.57 -14.40
C ALA A 596 34.39 0.69 -13.75
N MET A 597 34.14 0.87 -12.46
CA MET A 597 33.16 0.09 -11.69
C MET A 597 32.46 0.96 -10.64
N MET A 598 31.26 0.53 -10.20
CA MET A 598 30.50 1.22 -9.16
C MET A 598 29.97 0.29 -8.06
N ILE A 599 30.02 0.76 -6.82
CA ILE A 599 29.25 0.25 -5.68
C ILE A 599 28.19 1.28 -5.32
N THR A 600 26.94 0.84 -5.27
CA THR A 600 25.80 1.66 -4.84
C THR A 600 24.78 0.76 -4.15
N ASP A 601 23.55 1.23 -3.90
CA ASP A 601 22.54 0.46 -3.17
C ASP A 601 21.18 0.43 -3.89
N TYR A 602 20.49 1.57 -3.95
CA TYR A 602 19.16 1.72 -4.56
C TYR A 602 19.08 2.94 -5.47
N SER A 603 20.24 3.49 -5.86
CA SER A 603 20.33 4.70 -6.66
C SER A 603 19.87 4.47 -8.09
N SER A 604 19.08 5.40 -8.64
CA SER A 604 18.72 5.38 -10.07
C SER A 604 19.91 5.66 -10.98
N VAL A 605 20.99 6.25 -10.45
CA VAL A 605 22.25 6.48 -11.17
C VAL A 605 22.91 5.16 -11.61
N ALA A 606 22.57 4.05 -10.93
CA ALA A 606 23.00 2.72 -11.33
C ALA A 606 22.58 2.36 -12.76
N PHE A 607 21.40 2.80 -13.20
CA PHE A 607 20.96 2.53 -14.57
C PHE A 607 21.83 3.28 -15.59
N ASP A 608 22.09 4.58 -15.38
CA ASP A 608 22.98 5.39 -16.22
C ASP A 608 24.36 4.72 -16.36
N PHE A 609 24.96 4.26 -15.26
CA PHE A 609 26.25 3.57 -15.29
C PHE A 609 26.19 2.23 -16.02
N SER A 610 25.11 1.47 -15.82
CA SER A 610 24.89 0.19 -16.51
C SER A 610 24.80 0.38 -18.03
N PHE A 611 24.27 1.52 -18.49
CA PHE A 611 24.20 1.84 -19.91
C PHE A 611 25.56 2.06 -20.52
N LEU A 612 26.62 2.31 -19.75
CA LEU A 612 28.00 2.31 -20.23
C LEU A 612 28.60 0.89 -20.31
N HIS A 613 27.81 -0.15 -20.01
CA HIS A 613 28.23 -1.56 -19.92
C HIS A 613 29.32 -1.82 -18.88
N LYS A 614 29.23 -1.11 -17.76
CA LYS A 614 30.18 -1.21 -16.64
C LYS A 614 29.54 -1.94 -15.45
N PRO A 615 30.32 -2.74 -14.71
CA PRO A 615 29.81 -3.57 -13.62
C PRO A 615 29.37 -2.77 -12.40
N ILE A 616 28.36 -3.29 -11.71
CA ILE A 616 27.75 -2.66 -10.54
C ILE A 616 27.58 -3.72 -9.45
N ILE A 617 27.93 -3.37 -8.22
CA ILE A 617 27.52 -4.09 -7.01
C ILE A 617 26.52 -3.23 -6.23
N TYR A 618 25.38 -3.83 -5.90
CA TYR A 618 24.33 -3.24 -5.07
C TYR A 618 24.46 -3.73 -3.62
N TYR A 619 24.94 -2.88 -2.72
CA TYR A 619 25.09 -3.17 -1.30
C TYR A 619 23.80 -2.84 -0.51
N GLN A 620 22.91 -3.83 -0.36
CA GLN A 620 21.53 -3.65 0.11
C GLN A 620 21.26 -4.23 1.50
N PHE A 621 22.14 -3.97 2.46
CA PHE A 621 22.03 -4.47 3.85
C PHE A 621 20.70 -4.13 4.56
N ASP A 622 20.00 -3.05 4.15
CA ASP A 622 18.79 -2.53 4.80
C ASP A 622 17.51 -2.57 3.93
N ARG A 623 17.42 -3.53 3.00
CA ARG A 623 16.37 -3.59 1.95
C ARG A 623 14.94 -3.51 2.47
N SER A 624 14.62 -4.28 3.49
CA SER A 624 13.27 -4.32 4.07
C SER A 624 12.86 -2.96 4.65
N ARG A 625 13.80 -2.27 5.31
CA ARG A 625 13.61 -0.93 5.89
C ARG A 625 13.51 0.15 4.82
N PHE A 626 14.34 0.07 3.78
CA PHE A 626 14.40 1.07 2.72
C PHE A 626 13.16 1.06 1.80
N ILE A 627 12.75 -0.13 1.33
CA ILE A 627 11.56 -0.27 0.48
C ILE A 627 10.28 -0.05 1.32
N GLY A 628 10.30 -0.47 2.59
CA GLY A 628 9.20 -0.32 3.52
C GLY A 628 7.95 -1.10 3.10
N LYS A 629 6.78 -0.63 3.51
CA LYS A 629 5.51 -1.37 3.34
C LYS A 629 4.98 -1.45 1.91
N ARG A 630 5.55 -0.69 0.98
CA ARG A 630 5.11 -0.70 -0.43
C ARG A 630 6.23 -1.30 -1.27
N PRO A 631 5.97 -2.42 -1.96
CA PRO A 631 7.00 -3.06 -2.75
C PRO A 631 7.48 -2.12 -3.86
N SER A 632 8.74 -2.35 -4.27
CA SER A 632 9.32 -1.79 -5.48
C SER A 632 8.41 -2.08 -6.69
N HIS A 633 8.53 -1.25 -7.72
CA HIS A 633 7.93 -1.58 -9.01
C HIS A 633 8.75 -2.61 -9.76
N LEU A 634 10.05 -2.70 -9.48
CA LEU A 634 10.92 -3.69 -10.07
C LEU A 634 10.92 -4.97 -9.24
N ASP A 635 11.11 -6.09 -9.92
CA ASP A 635 11.59 -7.29 -9.27
C ASP A 635 13.11 -7.14 -9.11
N LEU A 636 13.55 -6.54 -7.99
CA LEU A 636 14.93 -6.07 -7.86
C LEU A 636 15.97 -7.16 -8.15
N ASP A 637 15.71 -8.41 -7.74
CA ASP A 637 16.63 -9.53 -7.92
C ASP A 637 16.79 -9.96 -9.39
N ASN A 638 15.76 -9.76 -10.19
CA ASN A 638 15.72 -10.15 -11.61
C ASN A 638 15.96 -8.96 -12.56
N ASP A 639 15.66 -7.75 -12.12
CA ASP A 639 15.65 -6.55 -12.94
C ASP A 639 16.88 -5.66 -12.74
N LEU A 640 17.50 -5.62 -11.56
CA LEU A 640 18.63 -4.71 -11.35
C LEU A 640 19.87 -5.14 -12.17
N PRO A 641 20.52 -4.23 -12.91
CA PRO A 641 21.67 -4.53 -13.76
C PRO A 641 23.00 -4.60 -12.98
N GLY A 642 23.10 -5.52 -12.02
CA GLY A 642 24.28 -5.71 -11.17
C GLY A 642 24.09 -6.83 -10.15
N ASP A 643 25.17 -7.19 -9.45
CA ASP A 643 25.13 -8.19 -8.38
C ASP A 643 24.63 -7.54 -7.08
N ILE A 644 23.69 -8.19 -6.39
CA ILE A 644 23.14 -7.71 -5.12
C ILE A 644 23.80 -8.47 -3.97
N VAL A 645 24.33 -7.72 -3.00
CA VAL A 645 25.01 -8.26 -1.81
C VAL A 645 24.45 -7.61 -0.54
N TYR A 646 24.48 -8.35 0.56
CA TYR A 646 23.91 -7.93 1.85
C TYR A 646 24.96 -7.75 2.95
N ASN A 647 26.15 -8.31 2.77
CA ASN A 647 27.27 -8.22 3.71
C ASN A 647 28.55 -7.81 2.97
N GLN A 648 29.57 -7.41 3.74
CA GLN A 648 30.84 -6.91 3.19
C GLN A 648 31.73 -8.00 2.61
N GLU A 649 31.76 -9.19 3.21
CA GLU A 649 32.58 -10.32 2.77
C GLU A 649 32.23 -10.71 1.32
N THR A 650 30.95 -11.00 1.05
CA THR A 650 30.47 -11.30 -0.31
C THR A 650 30.64 -10.12 -1.27
N LEU A 651 30.59 -8.88 -0.78
CA LEU A 651 30.89 -7.70 -1.60
C LEU A 651 32.34 -7.73 -2.10
N LEU A 652 33.29 -8.01 -1.21
CA LEU A 652 34.72 -8.04 -1.53
C LEU A 652 35.08 -9.25 -2.40
N GLU A 653 34.45 -10.40 -2.20
CA GLU A 653 34.57 -11.57 -3.08
C GLU A 653 34.15 -11.24 -4.53
N ILE A 654 32.97 -10.64 -4.71
CA ILE A 654 32.47 -10.28 -6.04
C ILE A 654 33.31 -9.16 -6.65
N LEU A 655 33.76 -8.18 -5.85
CA LEU A 655 34.67 -7.14 -6.32
C LEU A 655 35.99 -7.73 -6.82
N THR A 656 36.54 -8.73 -6.13
CA THR A 656 37.76 -9.43 -6.53
C THR A 656 37.58 -10.10 -7.90
N GLN A 657 36.46 -10.80 -8.10
CA GLN A 657 36.13 -11.42 -9.41
C GLN A 657 36.07 -10.38 -10.54
N TYR A 658 35.50 -9.19 -10.27
CA TYR A 658 35.46 -8.12 -11.26
C TYR A 658 36.85 -7.51 -11.51
N ALA A 659 37.65 -7.30 -10.47
CA ALA A 659 39.01 -6.77 -10.61
C ALA A 659 39.92 -7.71 -11.41
N GLU A 660 39.79 -9.02 -11.21
CA GLU A 660 40.49 -10.06 -11.98
C GLU A 660 40.09 -10.08 -13.46
N ASN A 661 38.83 -9.79 -13.75
CA ASN A 661 38.29 -9.74 -15.11
C ASN A 661 38.26 -8.32 -15.70
N ASP A 662 39.17 -7.46 -15.24
CA ASP A 662 39.36 -6.09 -15.72
C ASP A 662 38.06 -5.25 -15.78
N PHE A 663 37.24 -5.38 -14.74
CA PHE A 663 35.97 -4.69 -14.58
C PHE A 663 35.01 -4.86 -15.76
N LYS A 664 34.99 -6.04 -16.39
CA LYS A 664 33.99 -6.37 -17.42
C LYS A 664 32.66 -6.77 -16.80
N MET A 665 31.57 -6.19 -17.31
CA MET A 665 30.21 -6.54 -16.89
C MET A 665 29.84 -7.97 -17.30
N LYS A 666 29.23 -8.73 -16.37
CA LYS A 666 28.70 -10.08 -16.64
C LYS A 666 27.59 -10.04 -17.71
N SER A 667 27.47 -11.11 -18.51
CA SER A 667 26.46 -11.22 -19.59
C SER A 667 25.02 -11.05 -19.11
N ASP A 668 24.69 -11.62 -17.96
CA ASP A 668 23.33 -11.52 -17.39
C ASP A 668 23.00 -10.08 -17.00
N ASN A 669 23.97 -9.37 -16.41
CA ASN A 669 23.83 -7.97 -16.05
C ASN A 669 23.70 -7.09 -17.30
N LEU A 670 24.38 -7.43 -18.40
CA LEU A 670 24.24 -6.76 -19.69
C LEU A 670 22.82 -6.91 -20.25
N ILE A 671 22.24 -8.12 -20.21
CA ILE A 671 20.86 -8.37 -20.63
C ILE A 671 19.89 -7.55 -19.78
N ARG A 672 20.08 -7.54 -18.45
CA ARG A 672 19.28 -6.74 -17.51
C ARG A 672 19.41 -5.24 -17.80
N SER A 673 20.59 -4.74 -18.12
CA SER A 673 20.80 -3.33 -18.46
C SER A 673 20.05 -2.93 -19.73
N ASN A 674 20.18 -3.72 -20.79
CA ASN A 674 19.54 -3.44 -22.08
C ASN A 674 18.00 -3.44 -22.02
N LYS A 675 17.41 -4.08 -21.02
CA LYS A 675 15.97 -3.98 -20.73
C LYS A 675 15.50 -2.54 -20.42
N PHE A 676 16.39 -1.69 -19.90
CA PHE A 676 16.08 -0.32 -19.48
C PHE A 676 16.49 0.76 -20.48
N LEU A 677 17.07 0.39 -21.62
CA LEU A 677 17.44 1.34 -22.68
C LEU A 677 17.13 0.78 -24.07
N LYS A 678 16.14 1.37 -24.74
CA LYS A 678 15.72 0.93 -26.08
C LYS A 678 16.67 1.41 -27.18
N TYR A 679 17.06 2.68 -27.13
CA TYR A 679 17.91 3.30 -28.15
C TYR A 679 19.28 3.57 -27.54
N ARG A 680 20.31 2.95 -28.12
CA ARG A 680 21.71 3.12 -27.73
C ARG A 680 22.42 4.02 -28.75
N ASP A 681 21.94 5.23 -28.87
CA ASP A 681 22.42 6.25 -29.80
C ASP A 681 22.48 7.62 -29.10
N CYS A 682 22.94 8.64 -29.82
CA CYS A 682 22.98 10.03 -29.33
C CYS A 682 21.87 10.90 -29.97
N HIS A 683 20.69 10.32 -30.21
CA HIS A 683 19.54 11.01 -30.83
C HIS A 683 18.32 11.11 -29.90
N ALA A 684 18.51 11.03 -28.58
CA ALA A 684 17.42 11.16 -27.62
C ALA A 684 16.79 12.55 -27.69
N ASN A 685 17.60 13.61 -27.83
CA ASN A 685 17.09 14.98 -27.93
C ASN A 685 16.21 15.22 -29.16
N GLU A 686 16.58 14.67 -30.32
CA GLU A 686 15.78 14.74 -31.55
C GLU A 686 14.43 14.04 -31.38
N ARG A 687 14.41 12.82 -30.85
CA ARG A 687 13.17 12.08 -30.55
C ARG A 687 12.28 12.83 -29.57
N ILE A 688 12.87 13.44 -28.53
CA ILE A 688 12.13 14.25 -27.56
C ILE A 688 11.48 15.44 -28.27
N TYR A 689 12.23 16.16 -29.12
CA TYR A 689 11.71 17.27 -29.92
C TYR A 689 10.54 16.82 -30.81
N ASP A 690 10.70 15.74 -31.56
CA ASP A 690 9.66 15.21 -32.46
C ASP A 690 8.38 14.83 -31.73
N VAL A 691 8.50 14.17 -30.57
CA VAL A 691 7.35 13.84 -29.72
C VAL A 691 6.66 15.10 -29.23
N ILE A 692 7.40 16.09 -28.71
CA ILE A 692 6.80 17.33 -28.19
C ILE A 692 6.07 18.08 -29.31
N THR A 693 6.64 18.10 -30.52
CA THR A 693 6.12 18.86 -31.66
C THR A 693 4.90 18.19 -32.28
N SER A 694 4.90 16.85 -32.38
CA SER A 694 3.79 16.08 -32.95
C SER A 694 2.62 15.82 -31.98
N TYR A 695 2.87 15.88 -30.66
CA TYR A 695 1.86 15.53 -29.66
C TYR A 695 0.62 16.45 -29.72
N LYS A 696 -0.55 15.82 -29.88
CA LYS A 696 -1.86 16.44 -29.77
C LYS A 696 -2.60 15.85 -28.58
N ARG A 697 -3.04 16.72 -27.66
CA ARG A 697 -3.82 16.32 -26.47
C ARG A 697 -5.13 15.66 -26.90
N GLN A 698 -5.33 14.39 -26.53
CA GLN A 698 -6.49 13.59 -26.93
C GLN A 698 -7.63 13.56 -25.87
N HIS A 699 -7.37 14.02 -24.64
CA HIS A 699 -8.30 13.85 -23.53
C HIS A 699 -9.52 14.78 -23.57
N SER A 700 -10.70 14.22 -23.26
CA SER A 700 -11.93 14.98 -23.09
C SER A 700 -11.97 15.69 -21.73
N ARG A 701 -12.54 16.90 -21.67
CA ARG A 701 -12.74 17.64 -20.40
C ARG A 701 -13.54 16.88 -19.36
N ILE A 702 -14.37 15.92 -19.79
CA ILE A 702 -15.18 15.08 -18.92
C ILE A 702 -14.29 14.09 -18.16
N GLN A 703 -13.33 13.48 -18.86
CA GLN A 703 -12.39 12.53 -18.27
C GLN A 703 -11.50 13.21 -17.23
N GLU A 704 -10.96 14.39 -17.54
CA GLU A 704 -10.20 15.21 -16.59
C GLU A 704 -10.99 15.55 -15.31
N PHE A 705 -12.31 15.74 -15.43
CA PHE A 705 -13.15 15.99 -14.26
C PHE A 705 -13.28 14.75 -13.37
N PHE A 706 -13.55 13.58 -13.96
CA PHE A 706 -13.69 12.33 -13.21
C PHE A 706 -12.36 11.84 -12.60
N ASP A 707 -11.25 12.09 -13.28
CA ASP A 707 -9.90 11.83 -12.77
C ASP A 707 -9.49 12.83 -11.68
N GLY A 708 -10.06 14.04 -11.72
CA GLY A 708 -9.90 15.04 -10.68
C GLY A 708 -10.43 14.58 -9.32
N GLU A 709 -9.86 15.13 -8.24
CA GLU A 709 -10.20 14.74 -6.86
C GLU A 709 -11.70 14.84 -6.54
N LEU A 710 -12.38 15.85 -7.09
CA LEU A 710 -13.80 16.05 -6.88
C LEU A 710 -14.65 15.03 -7.64
N GLY A 711 -14.39 14.80 -8.93
CA GLY A 711 -15.11 13.81 -9.73
C GLY A 711 -14.89 12.40 -9.18
N SER A 712 -13.66 12.05 -8.82
CA SER A 712 -13.33 10.77 -8.17
C SER A 712 -14.04 10.58 -6.83
N ALA A 713 -14.16 11.63 -6.01
CA ALA A 713 -14.90 11.56 -4.75
C ALA A 713 -16.41 11.41 -4.96
N LEU A 714 -16.99 12.15 -5.93
CA LEU A 714 -18.39 12.03 -6.31
C LEU A 714 -18.70 10.65 -6.89
N TYR A 715 -17.86 10.14 -7.79
CA TYR A 715 -18.00 8.81 -8.37
C TYR A 715 -17.94 7.72 -7.30
N ARG A 716 -17.02 7.82 -6.33
CA ARG A 716 -16.94 6.89 -5.21
C ARG A 716 -18.19 6.91 -4.34
N LYS A 717 -18.78 8.09 -4.13
CA LYS A 717 -20.05 8.24 -3.41
C LYS A 717 -21.21 7.65 -4.20
N PHE A 718 -21.26 7.90 -5.51
CA PHE A 718 -22.24 7.34 -6.44
C PHE A 718 -22.17 5.80 -6.46
N ARG A 719 -20.98 5.22 -6.56
CA ARG A 719 -20.74 3.77 -6.56
C ARG A 719 -21.17 3.07 -5.26
N LYS A 720 -21.17 3.80 -4.14
CA LYS A 720 -21.68 3.32 -2.84
C LYS A 720 -23.18 3.56 -2.64
N SER A 721 -23.83 4.27 -3.56
CA SER A 721 -25.26 4.57 -3.47
C SER A 721 -26.10 3.36 -3.87
N ARG A 722 -27.32 3.26 -3.32
CA ARG A 722 -28.30 2.25 -3.72
C ARG A 722 -28.72 2.31 -5.19
N TYR A 723 -28.45 3.42 -5.87
CA TYR A 723 -28.84 3.66 -7.27
C TYR A 723 -27.82 3.12 -8.28
N TYR A 724 -26.59 2.83 -7.85
CA TYR A 724 -25.51 2.43 -8.76
C TYR A 724 -25.85 1.17 -9.56
N PHE A 725 -26.17 0.07 -8.87
CA PHE A 725 -26.46 -1.21 -9.51
C PHE A 725 -27.70 -1.17 -10.41
N PRO A 726 -28.84 -0.54 -10.00
CA PRO A 726 -29.95 -0.32 -10.91
C PRO A 726 -29.56 0.43 -12.19
N ILE A 727 -28.80 1.53 -12.07
CA ILE A 727 -28.36 2.33 -13.23
C ILE A 727 -27.43 1.52 -14.14
N MET A 728 -26.47 0.79 -13.57
CA MET A 728 -25.56 -0.06 -14.36
C MET A 728 -26.27 -1.23 -15.03
N LYS A 729 -27.29 -1.80 -14.39
CA LYS A 729 -28.13 -2.84 -15.00
C LYS A 729 -28.92 -2.28 -16.20
N SER A 730 -29.49 -1.08 -16.06
CA SER A 730 -30.16 -0.39 -17.17
C SER A 730 -29.18 -0.03 -18.29
N PHE A 731 -28.01 0.52 -17.94
CA PHE A 731 -26.92 0.81 -18.89
C PHE A 731 -26.48 -0.44 -19.66
N TYR A 732 -26.29 -1.56 -18.97
CA TYR A 732 -25.99 -2.84 -19.61
C TYR A 732 -27.10 -3.29 -20.55
N LYS A 733 -28.38 -3.22 -20.12
CA LYS A 733 -29.53 -3.61 -20.95
C LYS A 733 -29.59 -2.78 -22.23
N VAL A 734 -29.45 -1.46 -22.11
CA VAL A 734 -29.44 -0.53 -23.25
C VAL A 734 -28.23 -0.82 -24.16
N SER A 735 -27.04 -0.96 -23.60
CA SER A 735 -25.81 -1.25 -24.36
C SER A 735 -25.91 -2.58 -25.10
N LYS A 736 -26.47 -3.61 -24.45
CA LYS A 736 -26.73 -4.94 -25.03
C LYS A 736 -27.68 -4.86 -26.22
N THR A 737 -28.65 -3.94 -26.22
CA THR A 737 -29.62 -3.78 -27.31
C THR A 737 -29.08 -2.93 -28.45
N ILE A 738 -28.35 -1.85 -28.16
CA ILE A 738 -27.96 -0.85 -29.17
C ILE A 738 -26.61 -1.17 -29.82
N LEU A 739 -25.64 -1.68 -29.06
CA LEU A 739 -24.28 -1.87 -29.55
C LEU A 739 -24.10 -3.26 -30.17
N PRO A 740 -23.36 -3.40 -31.28
CA PRO A 740 -23.07 -4.72 -31.86
C PRO A 740 -22.04 -5.50 -31.03
N VAL A 741 -22.14 -6.83 -31.07
CA VAL A 741 -21.11 -7.74 -30.56
C VAL A 741 -19.87 -7.62 -31.41
N ASP A 742 -18.73 -7.55 -30.75
CA ASP A 742 -17.43 -7.39 -31.34
C ASP A 742 -16.73 -8.75 -31.47
N LYS A 743 -16.67 -9.29 -32.70
CA LYS A 743 -16.18 -10.65 -32.99
C LYS A 743 -14.74 -10.90 -32.55
N LYS A 744 -13.92 -9.84 -32.45
CA LYS A 744 -12.50 -9.91 -32.06
C LYS A 744 -12.25 -9.51 -30.60
N LEU A 745 -13.28 -9.41 -29.76
CA LEU A 745 -13.15 -8.96 -28.37
C LEU A 745 -13.28 -10.12 -27.38
N ILE A 746 -12.26 -10.29 -26.53
CA ILE A 746 -12.19 -11.26 -25.45
C ILE A 746 -12.19 -10.52 -24.11
N LEU A 747 -13.14 -10.86 -23.23
CA LEU A 747 -13.19 -10.38 -21.85
C LEU A 747 -12.82 -11.51 -20.90
N ILE A 748 -11.78 -11.29 -20.09
CA ILE A 748 -11.22 -12.30 -19.18
C ILE A 748 -11.32 -11.81 -17.73
N GLU A 749 -11.79 -12.67 -16.82
CA GLU A 749 -11.85 -12.40 -15.38
C GLU A 749 -11.36 -13.63 -14.59
N SER A 750 -10.46 -13.43 -13.62
CA SER A 750 -10.02 -14.49 -12.70
C SER A 750 -10.26 -14.09 -11.25
N SER A 751 -10.80 -15.02 -10.45
CA SER A 751 -11.02 -14.87 -9.01
C SER A 751 -11.80 -13.59 -8.62
N LEU A 752 -12.88 -13.28 -9.36
CA LEU A 752 -13.67 -12.04 -9.20
C LEU A 752 -12.85 -10.76 -9.43
N GLY A 753 -11.93 -10.82 -10.41
CA GLY A 753 -11.00 -9.74 -10.75
C GLY A 753 -9.98 -9.44 -9.67
N LYS A 754 -9.64 -10.41 -8.80
CA LYS A 754 -8.66 -10.22 -7.73
C LYS A 754 -7.24 -10.54 -8.17
N GLN A 755 -7.07 -11.35 -9.21
CA GLN A 755 -5.78 -11.93 -9.61
C GLN A 755 -5.63 -11.95 -11.14
N TYR A 756 -4.38 -11.93 -11.57
CA TYR A 756 -3.91 -12.42 -12.86
C TYR A 756 -3.24 -13.76 -12.57
N ALA A 757 -4.01 -14.84 -12.65
CA ALA A 757 -3.64 -16.18 -12.22
C ALA A 757 -4.67 -17.18 -12.75
N ASP A 758 -4.42 -18.47 -12.48
CA ASP A 758 -5.32 -19.59 -12.74
C ASP A 758 -5.55 -19.83 -14.25
N SER A 759 -6.44 -20.75 -14.63
CA SER A 759 -6.61 -21.18 -16.02
C SER A 759 -6.87 -20.04 -17.03
N PRO A 760 -7.62 -18.97 -16.70
CA PRO A 760 -7.78 -17.82 -17.59
C PRO A 760 -6.45 -17.13 -17.98
N ARG A 761 -5.43 -17.14 -17.11
CA ARG A 761 -4.10 -16.55 -17.38
C ARG A 761 -3.39 -17.33 -18.48
N TYR A 762 -3.35 -18.65 -18.36
CA TYR A 762 -2.62 -19.50 -19.30
C TYR A 762 -3.28 -19.53 -20.69
N ILE A 763 -4.62 -19.48 -20.75
CA ILE A 763 -5.33 -19.28 -22.03
C ILE A 763 -4.92 -17.95 -22.67
N TYR A 764 -4.87 -16.88 -21.88
CA TYR A 764 -4.46 -15.56 -22.37
C TYR A 764 -3.01 -15.53 -22.86
N GLU A 765 -2.07 -16.09 -22.09
CA GLU A 765 -0.66 -16.13 -22.47
C GLU A 765 -0.44 -16.95 -23.75
N GLU A 766 -1.19 -18.03 -23.95
CA GLU A 766 -1.14 -18.83 -25.18
C GLU A 766 -1.70 -18.07 -26.40
N ILE A 767 -2.78 -17.28 -26.22
CA ILE A 767 -3.31 -16.39 -27.28
C ILE A 767 -2.25 -15.37 -27.71
N LEU A 768 -1.54 -14.78 -26.74
CA LEU A 768 -0.47 -13.83 -26.99
C LEU A 768 0.74 -14.48 -27.67
N LYS A 769 1.17 -15.65 -27.18
CA LYS A 769 2.30 -16.40 -27.73
C LYS A 769 2.14 -16.70 -29.22
N ARG A 770 0.90 -16.90 -29.68
CA ARG A 770 0.54 -17.13 -31.09
C ARG A 770 0.26 -15.86 -31.90
N ASN A 771 0.36 -14.69 -31.28
CA ASN A 771 0.03 -13.39 -31.90
C ASN A 771 -1.36 -13.36 -32.55
N LEU A 772 -2.36 -14.00 -31.92
CA LEU A 772 -3.71 -14.01 -32.48
C LEU A 772 -4.32 -12.59 -32.44
N ASN A 773 -4.96 -12.19 -33.53
CA ASN A 773 -5.49 -10.83 -33.71
C ASN A 773 -6.82 -10.60 -32.95
N TYR A 774 -6.76 -10.66 -31.62
CA TYR A 774 -7.86 -10.37 -30.70
C TYR A 774 -7.54 -9.16 -29.83
N ARG A 775 -8.56 -8.35 -29.56
CA ARG A 775 -8.51 -7.32 -28.51
C ARG A 775 -8.89 -7.94 -27.19
N ILE A 776 -7.98 -7.84 -26.23
CA ILE A 776 -8.11 -8.49 -24.94
C ILE A 776 -8.39 -7.45 -23.87
N VAL A 777 -9.42 -7.72 -23.07
CA VAL A 777 -9.80 -6.92 -21.91
C VAL A 777 -9.71 -7.80 -20.67
N TRP A 778 -8.83 -7.44 -19.75
CA TRP A 778 -8.66 -8.16 -18.50
C TRP A 778 -9.32 -7.41 -17.32
N VAL A 779 -10.18 -8.10 -16.59
CA VAL A 779 -10.83 -7.57 -15.39
C VAL A 779 -9.93 -7.76 -14.17
N CYS A 780 -9.37 -6.68 -13.64
CA CYS A 780 -8.55 -6.71 -12.44
C CYS A 780 -8.76 -5.48 -11.56
N ASN A 781 -8.97 -5.71 -10.26
CA ASN A 781 -9.18 -4.68 -9.25
C ASN A 781 -7.86 -4.19 -8.64
N ARG A 782 -6.75 -4.92 -8.81
CA ARG A 782 -5.43 -4.54 -8.29
C ARG A 782 -4.75 -3.60 -9.29
N SER A 783 -4.21 -2.48 -8.82
CA SER A 783 -3.51 -1.50 -9.67
C SER A 783 -2.17 -2.00 -10.20
N ASN A 784 -1.47 -2.89 -9.49
CA ASN A 784 -0.07 -3.24 -9.80
C ASN A 784 0.06 -4.60 -10.53
N VAL A 785 -0.87 -4.92 -11.42
CA VAL A 785 -0.79 -6.12 -12.26
C VAL A 785 -0.27 -5.68 -13.62
N ARG A 786 0.87 -6.26 -14.02
CA ARG A 786 1.47 -6.09 -15.34
C ARG A 786 1.06 -7.24 -16.24
N PHE A 787 0.65 -6.89 -17.44
CA PHE A 787 0.31 -7.85 -18.49
C PHE A 787 1.48 -7.97 -19.46
N PRO A 788 1.75 -9.15 -20.03
CA PRO A 788 2.81 -9.32 -21.04
C PRO A 788 2.58 -8.50 -22.31
N ASP A 789 1.33 -8.23 -22.68
CA ASP A 789 0.98 -7.39 -23.82
C ASP A 789 0.50 -5.99 -23.36
N ILE A 790 1.20 -4.95 -23.84
CA ILE A 790 0.89 -3.54 -23.56
C ILE A 790 -0.48 -3.10 -24.11
N ASN A 791 -1.01 -3.80 -25.11
CA ASN A 791 -2.32 -3.50 -25.69
C ASN A 791 -3.48 -4.13 -24.90
N THR A 792 -3.18 -4.98 -23.93
CA THR A 792 -4.20 -5.61 -23.09
C THR A 792 -4.86 -4.57 -22.20
N ARG A 793 -6.14 -4.32 -22.42
CA ARG A 793 -6.88 -3.31 -21.66
C ARG A 793 -7.30 -3.83 -20.30
N LYS A 794 -6.76 -3.25 -19.25
CA LYS A 794 -7.19 -3.48 -17.88
C LYS A 794 -8.46 -2.70 -17.54
N ILE A 795 -9.44 -3.36 -16.92
CA ILE A 795 -10.62 -2.68 -16.36
C ILE A 795 -10.91 -3.12 -14.93
N THR A 796 -11.51 -2.23 -14.14
CA THR A 796 -11.96 -2.55 -12.78
C THR A 796 -13.31 -3.26 -12.81
N ARG A 797 -13.46 -4.34 -12.04
CA ARG A 797 -14.72 -5.09 -11.95
C ARG A 797 -15.88 -4.20 -11.50
N LEU A 798 -17.07 -4.40 -12.07
CA LEU A 798 -18.29 -3.61 -11.78
C LEU A 798 -18.16 -2.09 -12.04
N SER A 799 -17.19 -1.64 -12.84
CA SER A 799 -17.13 -0.27 -13.37
C SER A 799 -18.09 -0.09 -14.56
N PRO A 800 -18.41 1.14 -15.01
CA PRO A 800 -19.15 1.35 -16.25
C PRO A 800 -18.52 0.64 -17.46
N GLU A 801 -17.19 0.67 -17.58
CA GLU A 801 -16.45 -0.05 -18.63
C GLU A 801 -16.67 -1.56 -18.56
N TYR A 802 -16.74 -2.13 -17.36
CA TYR A 802 -17.05 -3.55 -17.16
C TYR A 802 -18.39 -3.95 -17.79
N TYR A 803 -19.44 -3.16 -17.55
CA TYR A 803 -20.75 -3.42 -18.18
C TYR A 803 -20.71 -3.19 -19.70
N TYR A 804 -19.97 -2.18 -20.16
CA TYR A 804 -19.77 -1.92 -21.59
C TYR A 804 -19.11 -3.11 -22.31
N TYR A 805 -18.00 -3.62 -21.77
CA TYR A 805 -17.27 -4.73 -22.38
C TYR A 805 -18.02 -6.05 -22.27
N LEU A 806 -18.74 -6.31 -21.17
CA LEU A 806 -19.65 -7.45 -21.09
C LEU A 806 -20.70 -7.41 -22.21
N ALA A 807 -21.30 -6.24 -22.48
CA ALA A 807 -22.33 -6.12 -23.52
C ALA A 807 -21.82 -6.33 -24.95
N ARG A 808 -20.51 -6.17 -25.19
CA ARG A 808 -19.89 -6.21 -26.52
C ARG A 808 -19.03 -7.43 -26.80
N ALA A 809 -18.41 -8.05 -25.80
CA ALA A 809 -17.43 -9.11 -26.02
C ALA A 809 -18.04 -10.35 -26.70
N LYS A 810 -17.32 -10.89 -27.69
CA LYS A 810 -17.66 -12.17 -28.32
C LYS A 810 -17.32 -13.34 -27.41
N TYR A 811 -16.22 -13.25 -26.66
CA TYR A 811 -15.80 -14.30 -25.73
C TYR A 811 -15.75 -13.78 -24.29
N TRP A 812 -16.35 -14.55 -23.39
CA TRP A 812 -16.26 -14.36 -21.94
C TRP A 812 -15.48 -15.54 -21.36
N ILE A 813 -14.35 -15.30 -20.69
CA ILE A 813 -13.53 -16.33 -20.05
C ILE A 813 -13.49 -16.05 -18.54
N ASN A 814 -13.90 -17.03 -17.73
CA ASN A 814 -13.93 -16.89 -16.26
C ASN A 814 -13.72 -18.24 -15.57
N ASN A 815 -13.10 -18.24 -14.39
CA ASN A 815 -12.95 -19.41 -13.51
C ASN A 815 -13.97 -19.44 -12.35
N GLN A 816 -14.76 -18.38 -12.27
CA GLN A 816 -15.85 -18.14 -11.32
C GLN A 816 -17.06 -17.63 -12.12
N ASN A 817 -18.00 -16.95 -11.47
CA ASN A 817 -19.17 -16.41 -12.14
C ASN A 817 -19.10 -14.90 -12.38
N PHE A 818 -19.44 -14.49 -13.60
CA PHE A 818 -19.89 -13.13 -13.89
C PHE A 818 -21.19 -12.80 -13.11
N PRO A 819 -21.54 -11.50 -12.93
CA PRO A 819 -22.67 -11.14 -12.09
C PRO A 819 -23.99 -11.75 -12.55
N THR A 820 -24.68 -12.44 -11.65
CA THR A 820 -25.91 -13.22 -11.98
C THR A 820 -27.15 -12.36 -12.21
N TYR A 821 -27.11 -11.05 -11.96
CA TYR A 821 -28.24 -10.15 -12.21
C TYR A 821 -28.27 -9.58 -13.63
N ILE A 822 -27.29 -9.95 -14.48
CA ILE A 822 -27.24 -9.67 -15.91
C ILE A 822 -27.27 -10.99 -16.69
N SER A 823 -27.73 -10.93 -17.94
CA SER A 823 -27.75 -12.07 -18.85
C SER A 823 -26.82 -11.85 -20.04
N LYS A 824 -26.01 -12.86 -20.35
CA LYS A 824 -25.22 -12.96 -21.59
C LYS A 824 -26.08 -12.77 -22.85
N ARG A 825 -25.45 -12.36 -23.96
CA ARG A 825 -26.06 -12.38 -25.30
C ARG A 825 -26.05 -13.80 -25.87
N LYS A 826 -26.91 -14.07 -26.86
CA LYS A 826 -26.89 -15.39 -27.54
C LYS A 826 -25.62 -15.55 -28.36
N GLU A 827 -25.12 -14.45 -28.92
CA GLU A 827 -23.97 -14.39 -29.81
C GLU A 827 -22.63 -14.43 -29.06
N THR A 828 -22.61 -14.17 -27.75
CA THR A 828 -21.40 -14.25 -26.92
C THR A 828 -21.17 -15.70 -26.50
N THR A 829 -19.92 -16.18 -26.56
CA THR A 829 -19.49 -17.49 -26.08
C THR A 829 -18.88 -17.35 -24.69
N TYR A 830 -19.42 -18.04 -23.69
CA TYR A 830 -18.93 -18.07 -22.32
C TYR A 830 -18.25 -19.41 -22.02
N ILE A 831 -16.94 -19.31 -21.86
CA ILE A 831 -16.01 -20.37 -21.49
C ILE A 831 -15.79 -20.29 -19.97
N GLN A 832 -16.40 -21.22 -19.24
CA GLN A 832 -16.21 -21.40 -17.80
C GLN A 832 -15.06 -22.37 -17.57
N THR A 833 -13.98 -21.92 -16.95
CA THR A 833 -12.85 -22.79 -16.63
C THR A 833 -13.01 -23.50 -15.29
N TRP A 834 -13.91 -23.03 -14.42
CA TRP A 834 -13.96 -23.42 -13.01
C TRP A 834 -12.58 -23.30 -12.33
N HIS A 835 -12.43 -23.81 -11.11
CA HIS A 835 -11.27 -23.52 -10.27
C HIS A 835 -10.75 -24.71 -9.45
N GLY A 836 -11.08 -25.94 -9.86
CA GLY A 836 -10.52 -27.14 -9.23
C GLY A 836 -11.37 -28.38 -9.40
N THR A 837 -10.73 -29.53 -9.22
CA THR A 837 -11.39 -30.84 -9.21
C THR A 837 -12.27 -30.96 -7.95
N PRO A 838 -13.55 -31.35 -8.08
CA PRO A 838 -14.45 -31.45 -6.93
C PRO A 838 -14.06 -32.58 -5.97
N LEU A 839 -13.68 -32.23 -4.74
CA LEU A 839 -13.67 -33.18 -3.62
C LEU A 839 -15.03 -33.21 -2.92
N LYS A 840 -15.54 -32.03 -2.59
CA LYS A 840 -16.76 -31.82 -1.79
C LYS A 840 -17.97 -31.77 -2.70
N LYS A 841 -19.10 -32.35 -2.25
CA LYS A 841 -20.40 -32.22 -2.92
C LYS A 841 -20.78 -30.76 -3.10
N MET A 842 -21.34 -30.42 -4.26
CA MET A 842 -21.64 -29.04 -4.64
C MET A 842 -23.08 -28.88 -5.14
N LEU A 843 -23.67 -27.71 -4.86
CA LEU A 843 -24.98 -27.28 -5.33
C LEU A 843 -26.08 -28.34 -5.16
N TYR A 844 -26.53 -28.97 -6.25
CA TYR A 844 -27.66 -29.90 -6.26
C TYR A 844 -27.34 -31.24 -5.61
N ASP A 845 -26.07 -31.53 -5.35
CA ASP A 845 -25.63 -32.75 -4.68
C ASP A 845 -25.43 -32.54 -3.17
N ILE A 846 -25.71 -31.35 -2.63
CA ILE A 846 -25.68 -31.08 -1.19
C ILE A 846 -27.07 -31.31 -0.59
N GLU A 847 -27.16 -32.10 0.48
CA GLU A 847 -28.43 -32.40 1.18
C GLU A 847 -28.98 -31.19 1.96
N THR A 848 -28.11 -30.45 2.67
CA THR A 848 -28.47 -29.25 3.45
C THR A 848 -27.49 -28.10 3.22
N ILE A 849 -28.01 -26.92 2.86
CA ILE A 849 -27.19 -25.72 2.61
C ILE A 849 -27.13 -24.85 3.87
N HIS A 850 -26.11 -25.04 4.70
CA HIS A 850 -25.90 -24.22 5.89
C HIS A 850 -25.27 -22.85 5.54
N GLY A 851 -25.74 -21.77 6.19
CA GLY A 851 -25.11 -20.45 6.14
C GLY A 851 -25.28 -19.64 4.84
N ARG A 852 -26.25 -19.97 3.98
CA ARG A 852 -26.60 -19.22 2.75
C ARG A 852 -28.05 -18.75 2.78
N ASP A 853 -28.40 -17.76 1.97
CA ASP A 853 -29.78 -17.28 1.82
C ASP A 853 -30.65 -18.21 0.96
N GLU A 854 -31.97 -18.13 1.12
CA GLU A 854 -32.97 -18.99 0.45
C GLU A 854 -32.90 -18.96 -1.08
N ASP A 855 -32.44 -17.84 -1.66
CA ASP A 855 -32.33 -17.66 -3.11
C ASP A 855 -30.97 -18.10 -3.68
N TYR A 856 -30.07 -18.65 -2.86
CA TYR A 856 -28.73 -19.07 -3.27
C TYR A 856 -28.77 -20.05 -4.44
N LEU A 857 -29.58 -21.12 -4.32
CA LEU A 857 -29.74 -22.12 -5.38
C LEU A 857 -30.23 -21.47 -6.67
N LYS A 858 -31.30 -20.66 -6.62
CA LYS A 858 -31.83 -19.96 -7.81
C LYS A 858 -30.77 -19.13 -8.52
N ARG A 859 -29.94 -18.40 -7.76
CA ARG A 859 -28.87 -17.56 -8.34
C ARG A 859 -27.77 -18.38 -8.99
N VAL A 860 -27.33 -19.48 -8.37
CA VAL A 860 -26.28 -20.30 -8.98
C VAL A 860 -26.81 -21.07 -10.18
N SER A 861 -28.03 -21.60 -10.13
CA SER A 861 -28.67 -22.24 -11.29
C SER A 861 -28.88 -21.28 -12.46
N PHE A 862 -29.13 -20.00 -12.17
CA PHE A 862 -29.14 -18.98 -13.23
C PHE A 862 -27.74 -18.75 -13.82
N ALA A 863 -26.69 -18.82 -13.00
CA ALA A 863 -25.31 -18.68 -13.48
C ALA A 863 -24.91 -19.84 -14.40
N THR A 864 -25.20 -21.09 -14.01
CA THR A 864 -24.83 -22.29 -14.78
C THR A 864 -25.51 -22.32 -16.15
N ARG A 865 -26.75 -21.83 -16.25
CA ARG A 865 -27.50 -21.68 -17.52
C ARG A 865 -26.87 -20.68 -18.50
N GLN A 866 -25.95 -19.83 -18.06
CA GLN A 866 -25.27 -18.88 -18.94
C GLN A 866 -23.98 -19.42 -19.54
N TRP A 867 -23.45 -20.54 -19.03
CA TRP A 867 -22.20 -21.12 -19.56
C TRP A 867 -22.49 -21.86 -20.86
N ASP A 868 -21.75 -21.55 -21.93
CA ASP A 868 -21.84 -22.32 -23.18
C ASP A 868 -20.90 -23.52 -23.14
N TYR A 869 -19.76 -23.37 -22.45
CA TYR A 869 -18.76 -24.41 -22.25
C TYR A 869 -18.27 -24.42 -20.80
N LEU A 870 -18.04 -25.62 -20.25
CA LEU A 870 -17.40 -25.85 -18.96
C LEU A 870 -16.16 -26.72 -19.17
N LEU A 871 -14.98 -26.26 -18.75
CA LEU A 871 -13.76 -27.06 -18.81
C LEU A 871 -13.75 -28.12 -17.70
N SER A 872 -13.17 -29.27 -18.03
CA SER A 872 -12.97 -30.37 -17.11
C SER A 872 -11.54 -30.91 -17.18
N PRO A 873 -10.90 -31.22 -16.02
CA PRO A 873 -9.56 -31.79 -15.95
C PRO A 873 -9.51 -33.32 -16.17
N SER A 874 -10.62 -34.03 -15.94
CA SER A 874 -10.69 -35.49 -16.00
C SER A 874 -12.13 -35.99 -16.07
N GLU A 875 -12.32 -37.25 -16.45
CA GLU A 875 -13.64 -37.91 -16.50
C GLU A 875 -14.37 -37.84 -15.16
N TYR A 876 -13.64 -38.03 -14.05
CA TYR A 876 -14.19 -37.88 -12.70
C TYR A 876 -14.82 -36.49 -12.49
N ALA A 877 -14.08 -35.43 -12.82
CA ALA A 877 -14.58 -34.06 -12.67
C ALA A 877 -15.75 -33.79 -13.63
N THR A 878 -15.70 -34.34 -14.86
CA THR A 878 -16.79 -34.27 -15.84
C THR A 878 -18.09 -34.81 -15.24
N ASN A 879 -18.04 -35.99 -14.63
CA ASN A 879 -19.21 -36.64 -14.02
C ASN A 879 -19.72 -35.86 -12.79
N ALA A 880 -18.81 -35.42 -11.91
CA ALA A 880 -19.18 -34.58 -10.78
C ALA A 880 -19.85 -33.27 -11.20
N PHE A 881 -19.32 -32.58 -12.23
CA PHE A 881 -19.91 -31.34 -12.75
C PHE A 881 -21.27 -31.55 -13.40
N LYS A 882 -21.46 -32.65 -14.16
CA LYS A 882 -22.77 -33.00 -14.75
C LYS A 882 -23.84 -33.12 -13.67
N SER A 883 -23.53 -33.83 -12.58
CA SER A 883 -24.46 -34.00 -11.45
C SER A 883 -24.67 -32.69 -10.69
N ALA A 884 -23.59 -32.11 -10.14
CA ALA A 884 -23.61 -30.96 -9.25
C ALA A 884 -24.37 -29.77 -9.83
N PHE A 885 -24.14 -29.51 -11.12
CA PHE A 885 -24.68 -28.34 -11.81
C PHE A 885 -25.93 -28.64 -12.62
N ARG A 886 -26.32 -29.93 -12.74
CA ARG A 886 -27.32 -30.41 -13.70
C ARG A 886 -27.07 -29.81 -15.09
N TYR A 887 -25.79 -29.74 -15.46
CA TYR A 887 -25.35 -28.97 -16.62
C TYR A 887 -25.64 -29.74 -17.90
N LYS A 888 -26.39 -29.11 -18.80
CA LYS A 888 -26.80 -29.69 -20.10
C LYS A 888 -25.98 -29.13 -21.27
N GLY A 889 -25.03 -28.23 -21.00
CA GLY A 889 -24.17 -27.65 -22.03
C GLY A 889 -22.94 -28.51 -22.31
N ASN A 890 -22.00 -27.96 -23.06
CA ASN A 890 -20.80 -28.68 -23.47
C ASN A 890 -19.76 -28.70 -22.36
N ILE A 891 -19.41 -29.89 -21.86
CA ILE A 891 -18.24 -30.05 -20.98
C ILE A 891 -17.06 -30.47 -21.85
N LEU A 892 -15.97 -29.71 -21.79
CA LEU A 892 -14.75 -29.96 -22.55
C LEU A 892 -13.68 -30.52 -21.62
N GLU A 893 -13.42 -31.80 -21.75
CA GLU A 893 -12.36 -32.49 -21.04
C GLU A 893 -11.03 -32.26 -21.77
N LEU A 894 -10.35 -31.16 -21.45
CA LEU A 894 -9.12 -30.71 -22.11
C LEU A 894 -7.97 -30.40 -21.15
N GLY A 895 -8.15 -30.72 -19.86
CA GLY A 895 -7.21 -30.37 -18.80
C GLY A 895 -7.44 -28.96 -18.25
N TYR A 896 -6.76 -28.63 -17.15
CA TYR A 896 -6.70 -27.25 -16.67
C TYR A 896 -5.44 -26.54 -17.19
N PRO A 897 -5.58 -25.44 -17.95
CA PRO A 897 -4.46 -24.61 -18.41
C PRO A 897 -3.43 -24.25 -17.34
N ARG A 898 -3.86 -24.01 -16.09
CA ARG A 898 -2.96 -23.67 -15.00
C ARG A 898 -1.95 -24.77 -14.65
N ASN A 899 -2.26 -26.03 -14.95
CA ASN A 899 -1.40 -27.18 -14.66
C ASN A 899 -0.39 -27.45 -15.81
N ASP A 900 -0.47 -26.75 -16.94
CA ASP A 900 0.54 -26.85 -18.01
C ASP A 900 1.94 -26.46 -17.50
N LEU A 901 1.99 -25.61 -16.46
CA LEU A 901 3.23 -25.14 -15.82
C LEU A 901 4.15 -26.30 -15.39
N PHE A 902 3.59 -27.42 -14.93
CA PHE A 902 4.36 -28.56 -14.42
C PHE A 902 5.14 -29.31 -15.50
N TYR A 903 4.76 -29.14 -16.77
CA TYR A 903 5.30 -29.91 -17.89
C TYR A 903 6.06 -29.03 -18.89
N LYS A 904 6.34 -27.77 -18.54
CA LYS A 904 7.14 -26.87 -19.37
C LYS A 904 8.62 -27.27 -19.40
N LYS A 905 9.31 -26.98 -20.50
CA LYS A 905 10.74 -27.28 -20.68
C LYS A 905 11.64 -26.48 -19.75
N ASP A 906 11.23 -25.27 -19.38
CA ASP A 906 11.96 -24.31 -18.54
C ASP A 906 11.54 -24.37 -17.05
N VAL A 907 10.94 -25.49 -16.61
CA VAL A 907 10.41 -25.63 -15.24
C VAL A 907 11.47 -25.43 -14.15
N GLN A 908 12.72 -25.83 -14.40
CA GLN A 908 13.81 -25.66 -13.43
C GLN A 908 14.18 -24.18 -13.26
N ASP A 909 14.28 -23.43 -14.36
CA ASP A 909 14.54 -21.99 -14.31
C ASP A 909 13.43 -21.24 -13.57
N ILE A 910 12.16 -21.63 -13.79
CA ILE A 910 11.00 -21.08 -13.07
C ILE A 910 11.13 -21.39 -11.57
N THR A 911 11.47 -22.63 -11.22
CA THR A 911 11.64 -23.08 -9.83
C THR A 911 12.73 -22.26 -9.11
N THR A 912 13.89 -22.09 -9.73
CA THR A 912 14.99 -21.28 -9.19
C THR A 912 14.57 -19.82 -9.00
N LYS A 913 13.88 -19.24 -9.97
CA LYS A 913 13.37 -17.85 -9.88
C LYS A 913 12.39 -17.68 -8.71
N VAL A 914 11.48 -18.62 -8.51
CA VAL A 914 10.49 -18.56 -7.42
C VAL A 914 11.17 -18.72 -6.05
N LYS A 915 12.12 -19.66 -5.90
CA LYS A 915 12.91 -19.81 -4.66
C LYS A 915 13.69 -18.54 -4.32
N ASN A 916 14.40 -17.96 -5.30
CA ASN A 916 15.13 -16.71 -5.12
C ASN A 916 14.20 -15.56 -4.72
N ARG A 917 13.05 -15.42 -5.38
CA ARG A 917 12.06 -14.36 -5.08
C ARG A 917 11.51 -14.44 -3.65
N LEU A 918 11.40 -15.65 -3.11
CA LEU A 918 10.94 -15.88 -1.74
C LEU A 918 12.09 -15.89 -0.72
N ASN A 919 13.34 -15.71 -1.15
CA ASN A 919 14.56 -15.84 -0.35
C ASN A 919 14.67 -17.19 0.37
N ILE A 920 14.27 -18.28 -0.30
CA ILE A 920 14.40 -19.63 0.26
C ILE A 920 15.87 -20.07 0.18
N PRO A 921 16.50 -20.52 1.29
CA PRO A 921 17.88 -21.02 1.26
C PRO A 921 18.04 -22.20 0.30
N LYS A 922 19.18 -22.25 -0.41
CA LYS A 922 19.42 -23.23 -1.50
C LYS A 922 19.53 -24.67 -1.00
N ASP A 923 20.00 -24.82 0.23
CA ASP A 923 20.23 -26.07 0.96
C ASP A 923 18.95 -26.64 1.61
N LYS A 924 17.86 -25.86 1.68
CA LYS A 924 16.62 -26.28 2.36
C LYS A 924 15.59 -26.85 1.38
N LYS A 925 14.92 -27.91 1.83
CA LYS A 925 13.68 -28.43 1.24
C LYS A 925 12.49 -27.57 1.65
N VAL A 926 11.37 -27.67 0.94
CA VAL A 926 10.22 -26.76 1.10
C VAL A 926 8.95 -27.55 1.41
N ILE A 927 8.30 -27.19 2.50
CA ILE A 927 6.99 -27.70 2.90
C ILE A 927 5.95 -26.64 2.56
N LEU A 928 4.90 -27.00 1.83
CA LEU A 928 3.74 -26.13 1.65
C LEU A 928 2.58 -26.60 2.53
N TYR A 929 2.15 -25.75 3.45
CA TYR A 929 0.93 -25.98 4.21
C TYR A 929 -0.23 -25.14 3.67
N ALA A 930 -1.25 -25.84 3.14
CA ALA A 930 -2.40 -25.24 2.47
C ALA A 930 -3.73 -25.83 2.98
N PRO A 931 -4.19 -25.46 4.19
CA PRO A 931 -5.43 -25.97 4.75
C PRO A 931 -6.68 -25.34 4.09
N THR A 932 -7.80 -26.05 4.11
CA THR A 932 -9.08 -25.47 3.69
C THR A 932 -9.65 -24.43 4.67
N PHE A 933 -10.72 -23.75 4.26
CA PHE A 933 -11.42 -22.79 5.11
C PHE A 933 -12.53 -23.45 5.93
N ARG A 934 -12.65 -23.06 7.21
CA ARG A 934 -13.62 -23.59 8.19
C ARG A 934 -14.69 -22.54 8.51
N ASP A 935 -15.95 -22.82 8.18
CA ASP A 935 -17.08 -21.90 8.34
C ASP A 935 -17.55 -21.74 9.80
N ASN A 936 -17.24 -22.73 10.65
CA ASN A 936 -17.63 -22.86 12.06
C ASN A 936 -16.74 -22.03 13.03
N GLN A 937 -15.53 -21.63 12.64
CA GLN A 937 -14.65 -20.77 13.44
C GLN A 937 -15.01 -19.27 13.33
N LYS A 938 -16.26 -18.92 13.68
CA LYS A 938 -16.77 -17.53 13.67
C LYS A 938 -16.92 -16.96 15.08
N GLU A 939 -15.98 -16.12 15.51
CA GLU A 939 -16.23 -15.18 16.62
C GLU A 939 -16.60 -13.77 16.10
N LYS A 940 -17.69 -13.18 16.60
CA LYS A 940 -18.00 -11.72 16.52
C LYS A 940 -17.73 -11.04 15.16
N ASN A 941 -18.24 -11.59 14.04
CA ASN A 941 -18.00 -11.05 12.69
C ASN A 941 -16.51 -10.87 12.33
N LYS A 942 -15.64 -11.66 12.97
CA LYS A 942 -14.19 -11.66 12.80
C LYS A 942 -13.70 -13.12 12.84
N PHE A 943 -13.39 -13.66 11.67
CA PHE A 943 -12.73 -14.96 11.55
C PHE A 943 -11.37 -14.91 12.27
N VAL A 944 -11.16 -15.75 13.27
CA VAL A 944 -9.86 -16.04 13.89
C VAL A 944 -9.61 -17.50 13.56
N PHE A 945 -8.51 -17.78 12.87
CA PHE A 945 -8.07 -19.15 12.62
C PHE A 945 -6.94 -19.36 13.60
N ASP A 946 -7.16 -20.21 14.61
CA ASP A 946 -6.08 -20.75 15.42
C ASP A 946 -5.44 -21.85 14.57
N LEU A 947 -4.14 -21.70 14.28
CA LEU A 947 -3.36 -22.75 13.66
C LEU A 947 -3.27 -23.91 14.67
N ASN A 948 -3.87 -25.04 14.34
CA ASN A 948 -3.76 -26.26 15.15
C ASN A 948 -2.36 -26.91 15.06
N LEU A 949 -1.48 -26.38 14.21
CA LEU A 949 -0.08 -26.77 14.14
C LEU A 949 0.70 -26.08 15.26
N ASP A 950 1.49 -26.86 15.98
CA ASP A 950 2.51 -26.33 16.89
C ASP A 950 3.71 -25.87 16.05
N LEU A 951 3.80 -24.56 15.84
CA LEU A 951 4.88 -23.98 15.05
C LEU A 951 6.24 -24.10 15.73
N ASN A 952 6.29 -24.14 17.06
CA ASN A 952 7.53 -24.31 17.79
C ASN A 952 8.05 -25.75 17.61
N GLU A 953 7.19 -26.75 17.76
CA GLU A 953 7.55 -28.16 17.58
C GLU A 953 8.06 -28.43 16.15
N LEU A 954 7.40 -27.86 15.14
CA LEU A 954 7.85 -27.95 13.74
C LEU A 954 9.21 -27.26 13.51
N HIS A 955 9.40 -26.08 14.10
CA HIS A 955 10.64 -25.34 13.99
C HIS A 955 11.81 -26.12 14.63
N GLU A 956 11.65 -26.61 15.85
CA GLU A 956 12.68 -27.38 16.57
C GLU A 956 13.14 -28.62 15.80
N HIS A 957 12.23 -29.30 15.10
CA HIS A 957 12.51 -30.59 14.47
C HIS A 957 12.83 -30.52 12.98
N LEU A 958 12.41 -29.48 12.27
CA LEU A 958 12.49 -29.44 10.80
C LEU A 958 13.29 -28.26 10.24
N LYS A 959 13.61 -27.23 11.03
CA LYS A 959 14.29 -26.02 10.52
C LYS A 959 15.64 -26.29 9.85
N ASP A 960 16.35 -27.34 10.27
CA ASP A 960 17.69 -27.65 9.78
C ASP A 960 17.68 -28.22 8.35
N GLU A 961 16.56 -28.78 7.91
CA GLU A 961 16.42 -29.36 6.56
C GLU A 961 15.33 -28.68 5.71
N TYR A 962 14.31 -28.10 6.33
CA TYR A 962 13.12 -27.60 5.66
C TYR A 962 12.84 -26.13 5.97
N VAL A 963 12.07 -25.50 5.08
CA VAL A 963 11.30 -24.28 5.35
C VAL A 963 9.80 -24.54 5.18
N LEU A 964 8.97 -23.78 5.90
CA LEU A 964 7.52 -23.91 5.90
C LEU A 964 6.83 -22.72 5.22
N LEU A 965 6.16 -22.98 4.09
CA LEU A 965 5.33 -22.00 3.39
C LEU A 965 3.87 -22.09 3.87
N LEU A 966 3.38 -21.01 4.46
CA LEU A 966 2.00 -20.92 4.93
C LEU A 966 1.08 -20.26 3.89
N ARG A 967 0.19 -21.05 3.28
CA ARG A 967 -0.80 -20.60 2.29
C ARG A 967 -2.21 -20.60 2.87
N MET A 968 -2.52 -19.58 3.66
CA MET A 968 -3.82 -19.42 4.30
C MET A 968 -4.87 -18.86 3.34
N HIS A 969 -6.14 -19.20 3.59
CA HIS A 969 -7.26 -18.67 2.82
C HIS A 969 -7.36 -17.13 2.91
N ILE A 970 -7.79 -16.48 1.82
CA ILE A 970 -7.82 -15.00 1.66
C ILE A 970 -8.59 -14.29 2.80
N VAL A 971 -9.58 -14.96 3.39
CA VAL A 971 -10.41 -14.42 4.50
C VAL A 971 -9.63 -14.36 5.82
N VAL A 972 -8.63 -15.21 5.99
CA VAL A 972 -7.81 -15.37 7.21
C VAL A 972 -6.48 -14.60 7.11
N ASN A 973 -5.93 -14.44 5.90
CA ASN A 973 -4.61 -13.88 5.60
C ASN A 973 -4.24 -12.60 6.38
N ASN A 974 -5.15 -11.63 6.52
CA ASN A 974 -4.84 -10.30 7.10
C ASN A 974 -4.56 -10.28 8.63
N LYS A 975 -4.39 -11.43 9.28
CA LYS A 975 -4.26 -11.54 10.74
C LYS A 975 -3.13 -12.46 11.23
N LEU A 976 -2.49 -13.22 10.35
CA LEU A 976 -1.37 -14.06 10.74
C LEU A 976 -0.15 -13.15 10.99
N VAL A 977 0.34 -13.14 12.23
CA VAL A 977 1.60 -12.50 12.61
C VAL A 977 2.56 -13.63 12.95
N ILE A 978 3.64 -13.76 12.19
CA ILE A 978 4.72 -14.71 12.48
C ILE A 978 5.66 -14.00 13.46
N PRO A 979 5.91 -14.57 14.65
CA PRO A 979 6.94 -14.08 15.57
C PRO A 979 8.32 -14.00 14.90
N GLU A 980 9.14 -13.01 15.29
CA GLU A 980 10.44 -12.77 14.62
C GLU A 980 11.40 -13.97 14.73
N GLU A 981 11.27 -14.77 15.79
CA GLU A 981 12.05 -15.98 16.06
C GLU A 981 11.87 -17.11 15.04
N TYR A 982 10.85 -17.06 14.16
CA TYR A 982 10.60 -18.08 13.13
C TYR A 982 10.79 -17.57 11.70
N ASN A 983 11.38 -16.38 11.50
CA ASN A 983 11.49 -15.76 10.17
C ASN A 983 12.44 -16.48 9.21
N ASP A 984 13.36 -17.29 9.72
CA ASP A 984 14.28 -18.14 8.97
C ASP A 984 13.60 -19.42 8.44
N PHE A 985 12.58 -19.89 9.15
CA PHE A 985 11.85 -21.13 8.84
C PHE A 985 10.49 -20.90 8.16
N ILE A 986 9.69 -19.92 8.59
CA ILE A 986 8.28 -19.76 8.22
C ILE A 986 8.06 -18.57 7.29
N TYR A 987 7.47 -18.85 6.12
CA TYR A 987 7.18 -17.85 5.10
C TYR A 987 5.66 -17.74 4.87
N ASN A 988 5.08 -16.56 5.14
CA ASN A 988 3.68 -16.31 4.80
C ASN A 988 3.50 -16.02 3.31
N VAL A 989 3.14 -17.05 2.55
CA VAL A 989 2.91 -16.98 1.11
C VAL A 989 1.43 -16.79 0.75
N SER A 990 0.55 -16.48 1.70
CA SER A 990 -0.90 -16.33 1.48
C SER A 990 -1.29 -15.25 0.47
N SER A 991 -0.41 -14.28 0.22
CA SER A 991 -0.62 -13.19 -0.75
C SER A 991 -0.03 -13.48 -2.14
N TYR A 992 0.76 -14.55 -2.28
CA TYR A 992 1.44 -14.93 -3.52
C TYR A 992 0.41 -15.15 -4.65
N PRO A 993 0.59 -14.59 -5.86
CA PRO A 993 -0.45 -14.60 -6.88
C PRO A 993 -0.82 -16.00 -7.36
N GLU A 994 0.17 -16.80 -7.78
CA GLU A 994 -0.01 -18.07 -8.47
C GLU A 994 0.38 -19.25 -7.59
N ILE A 995 -0.55 -20.17 -7.34
CA ILE A 995 -0.29 -21.29 -6.41
C ILE A 995 0.50 -22.43 -7.07
N GLN A 996 0.41 -22.59 -8.39
CA GLN A 996 1.16 -23.59 -9.13
C GLN A 996 2.68 -23.36 -9.07
N GLU A 997 3.12 -22.10 -9.02
CA GLU A 997 4.53 -21.76 -8.77
C GLU A 997 4.99 -22.18 -7.36
N LEU A 998 4.11 -22.12 -6.36
CA LEU A 998 4.42 -22.61 -5.01
C LEU A 998 4.51 -24.14 -5.00
N TYR A 999 3.60 -24.83 -5.69
CA TYR A 999 3.67 -26.28 -5.84
C TYR A 999 4.99 -26.73 -6.49
N LEU A 1000 5.47 -26.01 -7.51
CA LEU A 1000 6.74 -26.31 -8.18
C LEU A 1000 7.95 -26.29 -7.25
N ILE A 1001 7.99 -25.37 -6.29
CA ILE A 1001 9.12 -25.27 -5.35
C ILE A 1001 8.97 -26.16 -4.12
N SER A 1002 7.79 -26.75 -3.90
CA SER A 1002 7.48 -27.50 -2.68
C SER A 1002 7.78 -28.98 -2.84
N ASP A 1003 8.59 -29.51 -1.94
CA ASP A 1003 8.99 -30.93 -1.87
C ASP A 1003 7.89 -31.77 -1.21
N VAL A 1004 7.12 -31.19 -0.27
CA VAL A 1004 5.99 -31.86 0.39
C VAL A 1004 4.80 -30.92 0.47
N LEU A 1005 3.59 -31.44 0.18
CA LEU A 1005 2.34 -30.74 0.47
C LEU A 1005 1.72 -31.28 1.77
N ILE A 1006 1.47 -30.40 2.72
CA ILE A 1006 0.60 -30.68 3.86
C ILE A 1006 -0.74 -29.99 3.60
N THR A 1007 -1.81 -30.77 3.52
CA THR A 1007 -3.16 -30.26 3.31
C THR A 1007 -4.17 -31.10 4.09
N ASP A 1008 -5.46 -30.85 3.86
CA ASP A 1008 -6.57 -31.59 4.45
C ASP A 1008 -7.51 -32.04 3.32
N TYR A 1009 -8.80 -31.82 3.46
CA TYR A 1009 -9.80 -32.05 2.42
C TYR A 1009 -9.87 -30.88 1.42
N SER A 1010 -8.74 -30.54 0.80
CA SER A 1010 -8.60 -29.45 -0.16
C SER A 1010 -8.53 -29.95 -1.59
N SER A 1011 -9.14 -29.23 -2.55
CA SER A 1011 -8.99 -29.55 -3.97
C SER A 1011 -7.56 -29.34 -4.50
N VAL A 1012 -6.69 -28.67 -3.73
CA VAL A 1012 -5.29 -28.43 -4.10
C VAL A 1012 -4.49 -29.74 -4.28
N MET A 1013 -4.89 -30.82 -3.61
CA MET A 1013 -4.23 -32.12 -3.74
C MET A 1013 -4.27 -32.65 -5.17
N PHE A 1014 -5.36 -32.42 -5.91
CA PHE A 1014 -5.50 -32.87 -7.29
C PHE A 1014 -4.53 -32.13 -8.22
N ASP A 1015 -4.33 -30.83 -8.02
CA ASP A 1015 -3.37 -30.07 -8.82
C ASP A 1015 -1.93 -30.42 -8.42
N PHE A 1016 -1.66 -30.57 -7.12
CA PHE A 1016 -0.32 -30.92 -6.63
C PHE A 1016 0.13 -32.32 -7.06
N ALA A 1017 -0.81 -33.26 -7.25
CA ALA A 1017 -0.52 -34.61 -7.73
C ALA A 1017 0.18 -34.65 -9.10
N HIS A 1018 0.10 -33.58 -9.90
CA HIS A 1018 0.87 -33.44 -11.13
C HIS A 1018 2.38 -33.41 -10.89
N THR A 1019 2.84 -32.99 -9.70
CA THR A 1019 4.27 -32.89 -9.35
C THR A 1019 4.93 -34.24 -9.07
N GLY A 1020 4.16 -35.27 -8.72
CA GLY A 1020 4.68 -36.57 -8.30
C GLY A 1020 5.31 -36.59 -6.91
N ARG A 1021 5.06 -35.56 -6.09
CA ARG A 1021 5.64 -35.38 -4.76
C ARG A 1021 4.68 -35.74 -3.62
N PRO A 1022 5.18 -36.15 -2.44
CA PRO A 1022 4.36 -36.67 -1.35
C PRO A 1022 3.35 -35.64 -0.82
N ILE A 1023 2.18 -36.14 -0.42
CA ILE A 1023 1.08 -35.38 0.18
C ILE A 1023 0.80 -35.96 1.56
N LEU A 1024 0.78 -35.11 2.58
CA LEU A 1024 0.41 -35.47 3.95
C LEU A 1024 -0.94 -34.81 4.30
N TYR A 1025 -1.87 -35.61 4.84
CA TYR A 1025 -3.23 -35.16 5.13
C TYR A 1025 -3.40 -34.88 6.61
N TYR A 1026 -3.25 -33.61 7.01
CA TYR A 1026 -3.51 -33.16 8.38
C TYR A 1026 -5.01 -32.97 8.63
N THR A 1027 -5.68 -34.06 9.01
CA THR A 1027 -7.13 -34.16 9.12
C THR A 1027 -7.56 -34.40 10.57
N TYR A 1028 -7.15 -33.49 11.46
CA TYR A 1028 -7.49 -33.52 12.89
C TYR A 1028 -9.01 -33.52 13.15
N ASP A 1029 -9.82 -33.03 12.20
CA ASP A 1029 -11.28 -32.92 12.28
C ASP A 1029 -12.01 -33.75 11.21
N LEU A 1030 -11.42 -34.84 10.72
CA LEU A 1030 -11.96 -35.62 9.58
C LEU A 1030 -13.39 -36.13 9.83
N GLU A 1031 -13.62 -36.72 11.00
CA GLU A 1031 -14.88 -37.36 11.39
C GLU A 1031 -16.01 -36.31 11.38
N ASP A 1032 -15.80 -35.18 12.07
CA ASP A 1032 -16.72 -34.05 12.06
C ASP A 1032 -16.93 -33.47 10.66
N TYR A 1033 -15.88 -33.40 9.83
CA TYR A 1033 -15.97 -32.78 8.52
C TYR A 1033 -16.75 -33.63 7.49
N ARG A 1034 -16.47 -34.93 7.47
CA ARG A 1034 -17.12 -35.89 6.56
C ARG A 1034 -18.60 -36.02 6.88
N ASP A 1035 -18.92 -36.13 8.17
CA ASP A 1035 -20.25 -36.56 8.61
C ASP A 1035 -21.20 -35.36 8.85
N ASN A 1036 -20.68 -34.17 9.18
CA ASN A 1036 -21.53 -33.02 9.58
C ASN A 1036 -21.41 -31.77 8.69
N LEU A 1037 -20.38 -31.62 7.84
CA LEU A 1037 -20.12 -30.36 7.12
C LEU A 1037 -20.42 -30.44 5.61
N ARG A 1038 -19.76 -31.35 4.88
CA ARG A 1038 -19.98 -31.57 3.43
C ARG A 1038 -19.55 -33.00 3.05
N GLY A 1039 -20.46 -33.78 2.47
CA GLY A 1039 -20.10 -35.08 1.88
C GLY A 1039 -19.08 -34.95 0.74
N PHE A 1040 -18.37 -36.04 0.44
CA PHE A 1040 -17.39 -36.14 -0.64
C PHE A 1040 -17.94 -36.87 -1.87
N TYR A 1041 -17.37 -36.61 -3.04
CA TYR A 1041 -17.64 -37.33 -4.29
C TYR A 1041 -16.78 -38.60 -4.43
N MET A 1042 -15.53 -38.54 -3.98
CA MET A 1042 -14.62 -39.68 -3.93
C MET A 1042 -14.62 -40.30 -2.54
N ASP A 1043 -14.23 -41.58 -2.45
CA ASP A 1043 -13.95 -42.19 -1.15
C ASP A 1043 -12.56 -41.75 -0.69
N PHE A 1044 -12.54 -40.65 0.07
CA PHE A 1044 -11.30 -39.99 0.45
C PHE A 1044 -10.36 -40.89 1.24
N VAL A 1045 -10.88 -41.76 2.10
CA VAL A 1045 -10.04 -42.61 2.98
C VAL A 1045 -9.35 -43.72 2.18
N SER A 1046 -10.03 -44.31 1.21
CA SER A 1046 -9.44 -45.40 0.41
C SER A 1046 -8.52 -44.89 -0.71
N GLU A 1047 -8.84 -43.74 -1.29
CA GLU A 1047 -8.19 -43.25 -2.52
C GLU A 1047 -7.09 -42.21 -2.29
N ALA A 1048 -6.99 -41.59 -1.11
CA ALA A 1048 -5.99 -40.54 -0.88
C ALA A 1048 -4.54 -41.07 -0.99
N PRO A 1049 -3.66 -40.40 -1.77
CA PRO A 1049 -2.29 -40.84 -2.02
C PRO A 1049 -1.31 -40.37 -0.92
N GLY A 1050 -1.65 -40.62 0.35
CA GLY A 1050 -0.81 -40.24 1.48
C GLY A 1050 -1.43 -40.54 2.84
N PRO A 1051 -0.65 -40.43 3.92
CA PRO A 1051 -1.11 -40.76 5.27
C PRO A 1051 -2.02 -39.68 5.84
N PHE A 1052 -2.96 -40.12 6.70
CA PHE A 1052 -3.85 -39.27 7.49
C PHE A 1052 -3.24 -39.03 8.87
N LEU A 1053 -3.08 -37.77 9.24
CA LEU A 1053 -2.36 -37.32 10.42
C LEU A 1053 -3.29 -36.47 11.29
N LYS A 1054 -3.26 -36.67 12.62
CA LYS A 1054 -4.15 -35.98 13.55
C LYS A 1054 -3.41 -34.95 14.42
N THR A 1055 -2.10 -35.13 14.63
CA THR A 1055 -1.28 -34.27 15.49
C THR A 1055 -0.06 -33.69 14.78
N THR A 1056 0.56 -32.65 15.34
CA THR A 1056 1.83 -32.10 14.85
C THR A 1056 2.96 -33.12 14.93
N SER A 1057 3.00 -33.93 15.99
CA SER A 1057 4.00 -35.00 16.15
C SER A 1057 3.87 -36.10 15.09
N ASP A 1058 2.66 -36.40 14.61
CA ASP A 1058 2.44 -37.32 13.48
C ASP A 1058 3.06 -36.77 12.18
N ILE A 1059 2.94 -35.45 11.96
CA ILE A 1059 3.56 -34.75 10.83
C ILE A 1059 5.07 -34.85 10.91
N ILE A 1060 5.67 -34.52 12.07
CA ILE A 1060 7.13 -34.58 12.24
C ILE A 1060 7.65 -36.00 12.01
N SER A 1061 6.96 -37.00 12.57
CA SER A 1061 7.32 -38.41 12.40
C SER A 1061 7.26 -38.85 10.93
N SER A 1062 6.24 -38.37 10.20
CA SER A 1062 6.08 -38.62 8.76
C SER A 1062 7.16 -37.92 7.94
N MET A 1063 7.45 -36.65 8.24
CA MET A 1063 8.49 -35.87 7.56
C MET A 1063 9.89 -36.49 7.72
N LYS A 1064 10.21 -37.04 8.89
CA LYS A 1064 11.47 -37.77 9.14
C LYS A 1064 11.61 -39.07 8.33
N LYS A 1065 10.51 -39.61 7.79
CA LYS A 1065 10.47 -40.86 7.02
C LYS A 1065 9.87 -40.65 5.62
N ILE A 1066 10.02 -39.45 5.06
CA ILE A 1066 9.29 -39.04 3.85
C ILE A 1066 9.58 -39.95 2.64
N GLU A 1067 10.82 -40.42 2.45
CA GLU A 1067 11.20 -41.34 1.37
C GLU A 1067 10.52 -42.72 1.52
N GLY A 1068 10.33 -43.17 2.76
CA GLY A 1068 9.58 -44.38 3.06
C GLY A 1068 8.10 -44.23 2.71
N ILE A 1069 7.51 -43.08 2.99
CA ILE A 1069 6.11 -42.75 2.64
C ILE A 1069 5.93 -42.69 1.12
N GLU A 1070 6.87 -42.09 0.40
CA GLU A 1070 6.83 -42.08 -1.08
C GLU A 1070 6.79 -43.49 -1.65
N THR A 1071 7.57 -44.40 -1.07
CA THR A 1071 7.61 -45.81 -1.50
C THR A 1071 6.32 -46.54 -1.12
N GLU A 1072 5.84 -46.38 0.12
CA GLU A 1072 4.62 -47.02 0.64
C GLU A 1072 3.37 -46.61 -0.15
N PHE A 1073 3.24 -45.33 -0.49
CA PHE A 1073 2.06 -44.79 -1.17
C PHE A 1073 2.18 -44.72 -2.69
N LYS A 1074 3.29 -45.19 -3.29
CA LYS A 1074 3.55 -45.06 -4.73
C LYS A 1074 2.41 -45.56 -5.60
N GLU A 1075 1.92 -46.78 -5.36
CA GLU A 1075 0.84 -47.37 -6.16
C GLU A 1075 -0.47 -46.57 -6.05
N LYS A 1076 -0.82 -46.13 -4.84
CA LYS A 1076 -1.98 -45.26 -4.62
C LYS A 1076 -1.80 -43.91 -5.30
N TYR A 1077 -0.59 -43.37 -5.29
CA TYR A 1077 -0.27 -42.11 -5.95
C TYR A 1077 -0.41 -42.22 -7.47
N ASP A 1078 0.13 -43.27 -8.07
CA ASP A 1078 0.03 -43.51 -9.51
C ASP A 1078 -1.43 -43.72 -9.93
N ALA A 1079 -2.21 -44.52 -9.19
CA ALA A 1079 -3.64 -44.69 -9.41
C ALA A 1079 -4.43 -43.37 -9.27
N PHE A 1080 -4.07 -42.55 -8.26
CA PHE A 1080 -4.67 -41.23 -8.07
C PHE A 1080 -4.36 -40.29 -9.24
N ARG A 1081 -3.11 -40.28 -9.74
CA ARG A 1081 -2.73 -39.49 -10.92
C ARG A 1081 -3.46 -39.94 -12.16
N ASP A 1082 -3.55 -41.24 -12.41
CA ASP A 1082 -4.22 -41.77 -13.59
C ASP A 1082 -5.72 -41.43 -13.59
N LYS A 1083 -6.36 -41.45 -12.42
CA LYS A 1083 -7.78 -41.11 -12.28
C LYS A 1083 -8.08 -39.61 -12.33
N TYR A 1084 -7.26 -38.79 -11.68
CA TYR A 1084 -7.57 -37.37 -11.44
C TYR A 1084 -6.75 -36.38 -12.29
N CYS A 1085 -5.58 -36.79 -12.79
CA CYS A 1085 -4.67 -35.96 -13.59
C CYS A 1085 -4.69 -36.40 -15.07
N GLY A 1086 -5.88 -36.37 -15.70
CA GLY A 1086 -6.11 -36.96 -17.02
C GLY A 1086 -5.23 -36.41 -18.16
N PHE A 1087 -4.65 -35.22 -17.99
CA PHE A 1087 -3.73 -34.60 -18.95
C PHE A 1087 -2.39 -34.28 -18.28
N ARG A 1088 -1.33 -34.97 -18.72
CA ARG A 1088 0.04 -34.86 -18.20
C ARG A 1088 1.01 -34.28 -19.24
N ASP A 1089 0.63 -33.16 -19.83
CA ASP A 1089 1.41 -32.43 -20.83
C ASP A 1089 1.27 -30.91 -20.61
N ALA A 1090 2.01 -30.12 -21.39
CA ALA A 1090 1.95 -28.65 -21.35
C ALA A 1090 0.98 -28.05 -22.39
N ASP A 1091 -0.01 -28.83 -22.85
CA ASP A 1091 -0.78 -28.52 -24.06
C ASP A 1091 -2.26 -28.19 -23.78
N SER A 1092 -2.71 -28.11 -22.51
CA SER A 1092 -4.13 -27.83 -22.20
C SER A 1092 -4.57 -26.44 -22.68
N SER A 1093 -3.75 -25.41 -22.44
CA SER A 1093 -3.96 -24.06 -22.95
C SER A 1093 -4.04 -24.05 -24.48
N LYS A 1094 -3.15 -24.81 -25.13
CA LYS A 1094 -3.09 -24.97 -26.58
C LYS A 1094 -4.38 -25.62 -27.12
N ARG A 1095 -4.82 -26.75 -26.54
CA ARG A 1095 -6.07 -27.43 -26.90
C ARG A 1095 -7.28 -26.50 -26.82
N ILE A 1096 -7.36 -25.69 -25.77
CA ILE A 1096 -8.46 -24.73 -25.59
C ILE A 1096 -8.38 -23.61 -26.62
N VAL A 1097 -7.19 -23.07 -26.89
CA VAL A 1097 -7.03 -22.02 -27.89
C VAL A 1097 -7.36 -22.53 -29.30
N ASP A 1098 -6.95 -23.74 -29.64
CA ASP A 1098 -7.29 -24.40 -30.90
C ASP A 1098 -8.80 -24.59 -31.07
N TYR A 1099 -9.49 -25.00 -30.01
CA TYR A 1099 -10.94 -25.23 -30.05
C TYR A 1099 -11.75 -23.94 -30.31
N PHE A 1100 -11.34 -22.80 -29.72
CA PHE A 1100 -12.15 -21.57 -29.72
C PHE A 1100 -11.70 -20.47 -30.68
N PHE A 1101 -10.41 -20.39 -30.99
CA PHE A 1101 -9.81 -19.20 -31.63
C PHE A 1101 -9.04 -19.49 -32.92
N ASN A 1102 -8.81 -20.76 -33.28
CA ASN A 1102 -8.03 -21.13 -34.46
C ASN A 1102 -8.93 -21.48 -35.66
N ARG A 1103 -9.77 -20.52 -36.08
CA ARG A 1103 -10.63 -20.64 -37.28
C ARG A 1103 -10.43 -19.50 -38.25
#